data_AF-A0A087HKS5-F1
#
_entry.id   AF-A0A087HKS5-F1
#
_cell.length_a   1.000
_cell.length_b   1.000
_cell.length_c   1.000
_cell.angle_alpha   90.00
_cell.angle_beta   90.00
_cell.angle_gamma   90.00
#
_symmetry.space_group_name_H-M   'P 1'
#
loop_
_entity.id
_entity.type
_entity.pdbx_description
1 polymer ?
#
loop_
_entity_poly.entity_id
_entity_poly.type
_entity_poly.pdbx_seq_one_letter_code
_entity_poly.pdbx_strand_id
1 'polypeptide(L)'
;MTEPGSGSGRVIQLVYIDESGKLKTDPEAIGALQKLKGPVAVVSLFGNALHGKSFLWNQLVSRSIGFEVQTLHRPCIGDIWMWIEPVKRISEDGTEYSLVLLDVEGADSNGIVQATRNNQIFALAILLSSVFIYGPTLGVNDIALDLSRLLEISKHDQVGEANKDNTFSGLGQFSPMFVQLMTDINSETVKGGEDVTQNNNLEKLRPQLLFGIDALMKFVSERVRPKKRGDTIVTGPPLACFTKLFAENINSNTVPEISSLWLSVEELEGRKARDTAAEVYMSSLEHPETPEESMLIEAHNKAVVKALTSFSESSIGNPDVKQKYKRDLWSFFAKAFEDHKRVANIEAYSRCCSAIEDMGKKLWALPCSHDTNIGDMIKALDTSVAEYEVSINGPMKWQTLSSFLKKSIQDILVHRRGNQMDELVSENSKLKLQHRSVESSMDLLKKQLEGGEKMRKEYQKRYENAIDDMNKLSDQFKHRIHDLENKCKSVHHEHSNLMDVLGSTRLEASEWKRKYEETLDENDMSSNSRVGVDGTIVRCNKSIDWKIRYENTISEQKAVIEKIAALEEKLKQASATEDGIKAEFSRVLDEKEKIITEKAAKLATLEQLLASTRSELKKGKMKVDESSLEAKDLRLQISALNEKYESVKSAAELHETGTQTLRREKDELEKKYLSHLEELENVGLRLKNAESEALAAKKLVDSLKMEAEAARNNENKLQASLLEKCIEIDQAKSRIKELEKVRLKPDSGESEASESKILVDSMKREAEAFRMNVNELHASLQDKCIEIDQAKSQIEELEKICLKLKDAETEAAASKELVSSMKTEVESSRNNENKLQTLLHEKSIEIDRANDQIKDLERQKMELSETLVTRAKQNEEAAAEWQRIINSEKQKNIRLNLMRQEDSYMVSDEATPLHRVKRLKVEASVTCSGSDFGQETEEDTASQESGRAMSAMTPRRCTNTQAGASSSSTGLDHSKYTMKKLREEILKHGFGAELVGLKNPRKRELVELYERCVLQR
;
A
#
# COMPACT_ATOMS: atom_id res chain seq x y z
N MET A 1 -11.58 11.68 65.86
CA MET A 1 -12.79 10.95 66.28
C MET A 1 -13.61 10.69 65.03
N THR A 2 -13.96 9.44 64.79
CA THR A 2 -14.86 8.99 63.71
C THR A 2 -15.98 8.19 64.37
N GLU A 3 -17.20 8.36 63.90
CA GLU A 3 -18.38 7.78 64.57
C GLU A 3 -18.36 6.24 64.54
N PRO A 4 -18.78 5.57 65.63
CA PRO A 4 -18.94 4.12 65.62
C PRO A 4 -20.15 3.77 64.74
N GLY A 5 -19.91 3.05 63.64
CA GLY A 5 -20.97 2.63 62.73
C GLY A 5 -22.03 1.79 63.43
N SER A 6 -23.30 2.21 63.33
CA SER A 6 -24.45 1.61 64.03
C SER A 6 -24.83 0.22 63.50
N GLY A 7 -24.02 -0.79 63.81
CA GLY A 7 -24.33 -2.21 63.61
C GLY A 7 -24.48 -2.92 64.95
N SER A 8 -25.70 -3.02 65.47
CA SER A 8 -25.95 -3.97 66.58
C SER A 8 -25.73 -5.39 66.04
N GLY A 9 -24.83 -6.14 66.68
CA GLY A 9 -24.62 -7.55 66.36
C GLY A 9 -25.95 -8.31 66.40
N ARG A 10 -26.23 -9.07 65.34
CA ARG A 10 -27.49 -9.81 65.16
C ARG A 10 -27.22 -11.21 64.63
N VAL A 11 -28.18 -12.10 64.89
CA VAL A 11 -28.25 -13.42 64.24
C VAL A 11 -28.85 -13.25 62.85
N ILE A 12 -28.40 -14.06 61.89
CA ILE A 12 -28.97 -14.18 60.54
C ILE A 12 -28.98 -15.66 60.13
N GLN A 13 -29.94 -16.12 59.33
CA GLN A 13 -29.86 -17.46 58.73
C GLN A 13 -28.67 -17.49 57.75
N LEU A 14 -27.76 -18.46 57.88
CA LEU A 14 -26.71 -18.72 56.89
C LEU A 14 -27.20 -19.73 55.86
N VAL A 15 -27.88 -20.78 56.33
CA VAL A 15 -28.57 -21.78 55.51
C VAL A 15 -29.96 -22.01 56.10
N TYR A 16 -30.99 -21.98 55.27
CA TYR A 16 -32.38 -22.21 55.68
C TYR A 16 -33.13 -23.07 54.67
N ILE A 17 -34.22 -23.70 55.11
CA ILE A 17 -35.13 -24.43 54.21
C ILE A 17 -36.28 -23.50 53.80
N ASP A 18 -36.50 -23.34 52.50
CA ASP A 18 -37.56 -22.49 51.96
C ASP A 18 -38.94 -23.18 51.88
N GLU A 19 -39.98 -22.42 51.56
CA GLU A 19 -41.37 -22.93 51.42
C GLU A 19 -41.54 -24.02 50.35
N SER A 20 -40.57 -24.18 49.43
CA SER A 20 -40.53 -25.27 48.44
C SER A 20 -39.75 -26.50 48.92
N GLY A 21 -39.24 -26.48 50.14
CA GLY A 21 -38.41 -27.52 50.74
C GLY A 21 -36.98 -27.56 50.22
N LYS A 22 -36.47 -26.46 49.66
CA LYS A 22 -35.10 -26.35 49.14
C LYS A 22 -34.18 -25.62 50.11
N LEU A 23 -32.93 -26.05 50.19
CA LEU A 23 -31.91 -25.35 50.97
C LEU A 23 -31.53 -24.05 50.25
N LYS A 24 -31.57 -22.92 50.94
CA LYS A 24 -31.08 -21.64 50.44
C LYS A 24 -30.05 -21.06 51.39
N THR A 25 -29.10 -20.33 50.83
CA THR A 25 -28.13 -19.52 51.58
C THR A 25 -28.55 -18.06 51.54
N ASP A 26 -28.51 -17.36 52.67
CA ASP A 26 -28.82 -15.94 52.69
C ASP A 26 -27.73 -15.09 52.01
N PRO A 27 -28.06 -14.16 51.09
CA PRO A 27 -27.07 -13.33 50.41
C PRO A 27 -26.29 -12.36 51.32
N GLU A 28 -26.88 -11.87 52.40
CA GLU A 28 -26.21 -10.98 53.35
C GLU A 28 -25.23 -11.77 54.23
N ALA A 29 -25.63 -12.96 54.71
CA ALA A 29 -24.77 -13.88 55.45
C ALA A 29 -23.56 -14.35 54.60
N ILE A 30 -23.81 -14.78 53.36
CA ILE A 30 -22.76 -15.13 52.39
C ILE A 30 -21.87 -13.92 52.07
N GLY A 31 -22.45 -12.72 51.92
CA GLY A 31 -21.72 -11.47 51.72
C GLY A 31 -20.94 -11.00 52.95
N ALA A 32 -21.32 -11.38 54.17
CA ALA A 32 -20.56 -11.16 55.39
C ALA A 32 -19.32 -12.06 55.43
N LEU A 33 -19.48 -13.36 55.16
CA LEU A 33 -18.37 -14.30 55.06
C LEU A 33 -17.37 -13.91 53.96
N GLN A 34 -17.83 -13.50 52.78
CA GLN A 34 -16.94 -13.08 51.68
C GLN A 34 -16.06 -11.85 52.00
N LYS A 35 -16.40 -11.04 53.01
CA LYS A 35 -15.56 -9.92 53.45
C LYS A 35 -14.37 -10.36 54.31
N LEU A 36 -14.37 -11.59 54.84
CA LEU A 36 -13.36 -12.09 55.78
C LEU A 36 -12.14 -12.63 55.02
N LYS A 37 -11.28 -11.73 54.56
CA LYS A 37 -10.04 -12.07 53.83
C LYS A 37 -8.97 -12.76 54.69
N GLY A 38 -9.05 -12.64 56.03
CA GLY A 38 -8.12 -13.28 56.96
C GLY A 38 -8.49 -14.72 57.32
N PRO A 39 -7.69 -15.39 58.16
CA PRO A 39 -8.00 -16.72 58.70
C PRO A 39 -9.36 -16.75 59.41
N VAL A 40 -10.16 -17.79 59.14
CA VAL A 40 -11.47 -17.98 59.78
C VAL A 40 -11.45 -19.22 60.69
N ALA A 41 -11.90 -19.05 61.92
CA ALA A 41 -12.28 -20.15 62.80
C ALA A 41 -13.80 -20.19 62.94
N VAL A 42 -14.39 -21.38 62.95
CA VAL A 42 -15.84 -21.58 63.06
C VAL A 42 -16.13 -22.42 64.30
N VAL A 43 -17.06 -21.98 65.15
CA VAL A 43 -17.59 -22.79 66.24
C VAL A 43 -19.08 -22.98 66.01
N SER A 44 -19.50 -24.23 65.89
CA SER A 44 -20.93 -24.57 65.81
C SER A 44 -21.41 -25.19 67.12
N LEU A 45 -22.65 -24.88 67.51
CA LEU A 45 -23.37 -25.53 68.59
C LEU A 45 -24.59 -26.24 67.99
N PHE A 46 -24.66 -27.56 68.17
CA PHE A 46 -25.74 -28.40 67.67
C PHE A 46 -26.49 -29.05 68.84
N GLY A 47 -27.81 -28.96 68.80
CA GLY A 47 -28.69 -29.66 69.74
C GLY A 47 -30.16 -29.32 69.51
N ASN A 48 -31.05 -30.05 70.19
CA ASN A 48 -32.49 -29.91 70.01
C ASN A 48 -33.02 -28.54 70.46
N ALA A 49 -34.23 -28.20 70.03
CA ALA A 49 -34.93 -27.00 70.46
C ALA A 49 -35.06 -26.93 72.00
N LEU A 50 -35.14 -25.72 72.57
CA LEU A 50 -35.36 -25.45 74.00
C LEU A 50 -34.28 -25.95 74.99
N HIS A 51 -33.20 -26.61 74.56
CA HIS A 51 -32.13 -27.14 75.43
C HIS A 51 -31.08 -26.07 75.85
N GLY A 52 -31.44 -24.79 75.89
CA GLY A 52 -30.56 -23.72 76.40
C GLY A 52 -29.41 -23.26 75.49
N LYS A 53 -29.40 -23.64 74.20
CA LYS A 53 -28.35 -23.26 73.22
C LYS A 53 -28.05 -21.75 73.21
N SER A 54 -29.09 -20.92 73.06
CA SER A 54 -28.99 -19.46 73.00
C SER A 54 -28.41 -18.85 74.30
N PHE A 55 -28.67 -19.48 75.45
CA PHE A 55 -28.09 -19.06 76.73
C PHE A 55 -26.57 -19.32 76.77
N LEU A 56 -26.11 -20.50 76.31
CA LEU A 56 -24.68 -20.80 76.17
C LEU A 56 -23.99 -19.82 75.21
N TRP A 57 -24.63 -19.50 74.07
CA TRP A 57 -24.12 -18.50 73.12
C TRP A 57 -23.95 -17.12 73.72
N ASN A 58 -24.89 -16.67 74.56
CA ASN A 58 -24.84 -15.34 75.15
C ASN A 58 -23.68 -15.19 76.15
N GLN A 59 -23.30 -16.27 76.84
CA GLN A 59 -22.06 -16.30 77.64
C GLN A 59 -20.82 -16.28 76.72
N LEU A 60 -20.79 -17.14 75.68
CA LEU A 60 -19.70 -17.26 74.69
C LEU A 60 -19.38 -15.96 73.92
N VAL A 61 -20.38 -15.13 73.68
CA VAL A 61 -20.23 -13.81 73.04
C VAL A 61 -19.88 -12.71 74.04
N SER A 62 -20.20 -12.88 75.34
CA SER A 62 -19.89 -11.95 76.43
C SER A 62 -20.38 -10.50 76.16
N ARG A 63 -21.58 -10.36 75.60
CA ARG A 63 -22.24 -9.08 75.29
C ARG A 63 -23.61 -8.97 75.97
N SER A 64 -24.03 -7.75 76.26
CA SER A 64 -25.39 -7.41 76.74
C SER A 64 -26.49 -7.52 75.67
N ILE A 65 -26.11 -7.83 74.42
CA ILE A 65 -27.01 -8.10 73.29
C ILE A 65 -26.48 -9.38 72.63
N GLY A 66 -27.34 -10.39 72.51
CA GLY A 66 -26.98 -11.72 72.03
C GLY A 66 -28.11 -12.40 71.25
N PHE A 67 -28.04 -13.72 71.13
CA PHE A 67 -29.09 -14.55 70.54
C PHE A 67 -30.38 -14.43 71.38
N GLU A 68 -31.51 -14.22 70.71
CA GLU A 68 -32.81 -14.07 71.35
C GLU A 68 -33.25 -15.40 71.98
N VAL A 69 -33.49 -15.39 73.30
CA VAL A 69 -33.89 -16.57 74.07
C VAL A 69 -35.40 -16.78 73.93
N GLN A 70 -35.82 -17.40 72.83
CA GLN A 70 -37.23 -17.49 72.45
C GLN A 70 -38.08 -18.32 73.43
N THR A 71 -39.05 -17.66 74.07
CA THR A 71 -40.06 -18.29 74.92
C THR A 71 -41.27 -18.78 74.08
N LEU A 72 -41.15 -19.98 73.52
CA LEU A 72 -42.24 -20.76 72.87
C LEU A 72 -43.00 -20.08 71.71
N HIS A 73 -42.32 -19.80 70.59
CA HIS A 73 -43.01 -19.73 69.29
C HIS A 73 -42.17 -20.21 68.10
N ARG A 74 -42.65 -21.26 67.39
CA ARG A 74 -42.08 -21.91 66.19
C ARG A 74 -40.55 -22.18 66.22
N PRO A 75 -40.11 -23.42 66.56
CA PRO A 75 -38.74 -23.85 66.22
C PRO A 75 -38.56 -23.92 64.69
N CYS A 76 -37.43 -23.40 64.19
CA CYS A 76 -37.08 -23.44 62.77
C CYS A 76 -36.22 -24.67 62.48
N ILE A 77 -36.90 -25.82 62.50
CA ILE A 77 -36.30 -27.15 62.43
C ILE A 77 -35.52 -27.35 61.12
N GLY A 78 -34.18 -27.35 61.23
CA GLY A 78 -33.26 -27.62 60.12
C GLY A 78 -32.50 -26.40 59.57
N ASP A 79 -32.50 -25.25 60.25
CA ASP A 79 -31.71 -24.08 59.82
C ASP A 79 -30.30 -24.03 60.47
N ILE A 80 -29.33 -23.41 59.78
CA ILE A 80 -28.05 -22.95 60.34
C ILE A 80 -28.12 -21.43 60.49
N TRP A 81 -28.04 -20.96 61.72
CA TRP A 81 -27.99 -19.54 62.07
C TRP A 81 -26.55 -19.10 62.32
N MET A 82 -26.19 -17.89 61.90
CA MET A 82 -24.85 -17.31 62.05
C MET A 82 -24.92 -15.98 62.78
N TRP A 83 -23.96 -15.74 63.68
CA TRP A 83 -23.73 -14.40 64.22
C TRP A 83 -22.98 -13.54 63.20
N ILE A 84 -23.61 -12.47 62.70
CA ILE A 84 -23.15 -11.78 61.48
C ILE A 84 -21.85 -10.98 61.64
N GLU A 85 -21.51 -10.58 62.86
CA GLU A 85 -20.30 -9.82 63.18
C GLU A 85 -19.26 -10.74 63.85
N PRO A 86 -18.25 -11.26 63.12
CA PRO A 86 -17.32 -12.23 63.66
C PRO A 86 -16.43 -11.63 64.76
N VAL A 87 -16.18 -12.43 65.80
CA VAL A 87 -15.38 -11.99 66.95
C VAL A 87 -13.89 -12.06 66.56
N LYS A 88 -13.20 -10.92 66.54
CA LYS A 88 -11.74 -10.87 66.35
C LYS A 88 -11.03 -11.58 67.51
N ARG A 89 -10.08 -12.45 67.17
CA ARG A 89 -9.25 -13.23 68.11
C ARG A 89 -7.79 -13.24 67.64
N ILE A 90 -6.87 -13.56 68.53
CA ILE A 90 -5.42 -13.62 68.26
C ILE A 90 -4.94 -15.01 68.66
N SER A 91 -4.19 -15.67 67.78
CA SER A 91 -3.54 -16.98 68.06
C SER A 91 -2.35 -16.81 69.02
N GLU A 92 -1.87 -17.91 69.60
CA GLU A 92 -0.60 -17.97 70.34
C GLU A 92 0.57 -17.46 69.49
N ASP A 93 0.51 -17.65 68.17
CA ASP A 93 1.48 -17.18 67.17
C ASP A 93 1.38 -15.66 66.87
N GLY A 94 0.52 -14.91 67.58
CA GLY A 94 0.26 -13.48 67.36
C GLY A 94 -0.57 -13.15 66.11
N THR A 95 -1.05 -14.16 65.37
CA THR A 95 -1.86 -13.96 64.15
C THR A 95 -3.32 -13.65 64.47
N GLU A 96 -3.90 -12.61 63.87
CA GLU A 96 -5.32 -12.30 64.00
C GLU A 96 -6.18 -13.26 63.16
N TYR A 97 -7.28 -13.76 63.74
CA TYR A 97 -8.29 -14.56 63.05
C TYR A 97 -9.71 -14.10 63.39
N SER A 98 -10.66 -14.37 62.48
CA SER A 98 -12.08 -14.10 62.66
C SER A 98 -12.81 -15.34 63.18
N LEU A 99 -13.46 -15.22 64.33
CA LEU A 99 -14.28 -16.29 64.92
C LEU A 99 -15.75 -16.12 64.50
N VAL A 100 -16.23 -17.04 63.67
CA VAL A 100 -17.63 -17.16 63.25
C VAL A 100 -18.36 -18.15 64.16
N LEU A 101 -19.56 -17.80 64.60
CA LEU A 101 -20.38 -18.60 65.51
C LEU A 101 -21.65 -19.06 64.80
N LEU A 102 -21.94 -20.35 64.85
CA LEU A 102 -23.09 -20.98 64.18
C LEU A 102 -24.00 -21.71 65.19
N ASP A 103 -25.25 -21.31 65.31
CA ASP A 103 -26.26 -22.07 66.07
C ASP A 103 -27.05 -22.98 65.12
N VAL A 104 -27.17 -24.26 65.48
CA VAL A 104 -27.69 -25.30 64.58
C VAL A 104 -28.78 -26.11 65.29
N GLU A 105 -29.97 -26.11 64.73
CA GLU A 105 -31.14 -26.74 65.35
C GLU A 105 -31.28 -28.23 64.97
N GLY A 106 -31.10 -29.11 65.96
CA GLY A 106 -31.44 -30.52 65.88
C GLY A 106 -32.96 -30.76 65.82
N ALA A 107 -33.36 -31.83 65.13
CA ALA A 107 -34.74 -32.04 64.71
C ALA A 107 -35.39 -33.30 65.32
N ASP A 108 -36.55 -33.14 65.93
CA ASP A 108 -37.37 -34.27 66.38
C ASP A 108 -37.95 -35.03 65.16
N SER A 109 -37.84 -36.37 65.19
CA SER A 109 -37.79 -37.21 63.98
C SER A 109 -39.14 -37.56 63.32
N ASN A 110 -40.03 -36.58 63.14
CA ASN A 110 -41.42 -36.80 62.72
C ASN A 110 -41.66 -36.83 61.19
N GLY A 111 -40.64 -37.10 60.36
CA GLY A 111 -40.82 -37.26 58.91
C GLY A 111 -39.56 -37.67 58.13
N ILE A 112 -39.68 -38.69 57.27
CA ILE A 112 -38.55 -39.33 56.56
C ILE A 112 -37.81 -38.34 55.64
N VAL A 113 -38.53 -37.58 54.81
CA VAL A 113 -37.91 -36.64 53.86
C VAL A 113 -37.21 -35.47 54.57
N GLN A 114 -37.75 -35.04 55.72
CA GLN A 114 -37.14 -34.01 56.55
C GLN A 114 -35.85 -34.55 57.20
N ALA A 115 -35.88 -35.78 57.73
CA ALA A 115 -34.72 -36.42 58.36
C ALA A 115 -33.49 -36.48 57.42
N THR A 116 -33.66 -36.87 56.15
CA THR A 116 -32.54 -36.92 55.19
C THR A 116 -31.89 -35.55 54.99
N ARG A 117 -32.66 -34.46 54.91
CA ARG A 117 -32.12 -33.10 54.77
C ARG A 117 -31.49 -32.59 56.06
N ASN A 118 -32.09 -32.89 57.21
CA ASN A 118 -31.52 -32.54 58.51
C ASN A 118 -30.14 -33.20 58.70
N ASN A 119 -29.97 -34.45 58.26
CA ASN A 119 -28.66 -35.13 58.27
C ASN A 119 -27.63 -34.43 57.37
N GLN A 120 -28.04 -33.92 56.21
CA GLN A 120 -27.17 -33.16 55.31
C GLN A 120 -26.77 -31.79 55.88
N ILE A 121 -27.68 -31.13 56.61
CA ILE A 121 -27.41 -29.83 57.25
C ILE A 121 -26.54 -29.99 58.50
N PHE A 122 -26.73 -31.07 59.27
CA PHE A 122 -25.82 -31.52 60.32
C PHE A 122 -24.40 -31.80 59.76
N ALA A 123 -24.30 -32.49 58.62
CA ALA A 123 -23.02 -32.72 57.95
C ALA A 123 -22.38 -31.40 57.47
N LEU A 124 -23.15 -30.46 56.92
CA LEU A 124 -22.63 -29.12 56.56
C LEU A 124 -22.06 -28.40 57.78
N ALA A 125 -22.79 -28.37 58.90
CA ALA A 125 -22.32 -27.73 60.13
C ALA A 125 -21.00 -28.33 60.64
N ILE A 126 -20.84 -29.66 60.60
CA ILE A 126 -19.58 -30.34 60.93
C ILE A 126 -18.46 -29.95 59.94
N LEU A 127 -18.74 -29.92 58.64
CA LEU A 127 -17.75 -29.58 57.61
C LEU A 127 -17.31 -28.12 57.64
N LEU A 128 -18.18 -27.17 58.00
CA LEU A 128 -17.83 -25.76 58.20
C LEU A 128 -17.00 -25.55 59.49
N SER A 129 -17.26 -26.34 60.54
CA SER A 129 -16.72 -26.13 61.88
C SER A 129 -15.19 -26.30 62.00
N SER A 130 -14.55 -25.46 62.81
CA SER A 130 -13.23 -25.73 63.41
C SER A 130 -13.38 -26.45 64.75
N VAL A 131 -14.40 -26.06 65.53
CA VAL A 131 -14.87 -26.79 66.73
C VAL A 131 -16.36 -27.04 66.58
N PHE A 132 -16.80 -28.27 66.81
CA PHE A 132 -18.21 -28.66 66.74
C PHE A 132 -18.65 -29.13 68.12
N ILE A 133 -19.58 -28.40 68.73
CA ILE A 133 -20.10 -28.64 70.06
C ILE A 133 -21.46 -29.32 69.92
N TYR A 134 -21.59 -30.56 70.39
CA TYR A 134 -22.83 -31.32 70.39
C TYR A 134 -23.44 -31.36 71.80
N GLY A 135 -24.69 -30.95 71.94
CA GLY A 135 -25.47 -31.00 73.19
C GLY A 135 -26.13 -29.67 73.56
N PRO A 136 -26.67 -29.54 74.79
CA PRO A 136 -26.54 -30.51 75.89
C PRO A 136 -27.33 -31.82 75.68
N THR A 137 -26.73 -33.00 75.98
CA THR A 137 -27.44 -34.30 75.96
C THR A 137 -27.31 -35.11 77.25
N LEU A 138 -28.30 -35.99 77.48
CA LEU A 138 -28.42 -36.87 78.66
C LEU A 138 -27.57 -38.15 78.57
N GLY A 139 -26.96 -38.44 77.42
CA GLY A 139 -26.18 -39.66 77.21
C GLY A 139 -25.24 -39.61 76.00
N VAL A 140 -24.44 -40.67 75.86
CA VAL A 140 -23.42 -40.83 74.81
C VAL A 140 -23.98 -41.47 73.53
N ASN A 141 -25.04 -42.28 73.64
CA ASN A 141 -25.55 -43.10 72.53
C ASN A 141 -26.16 -42.26 71.38
N ASP A 142 -26.72 -41.09 71.69
CA ASP A 142 -27.42 -40.23 70.72
C ASP A 142 -26.45 -39.72 69.63
N ILE A 143 -25.22 -39.35 70.05
CA ILE A 143 -24.13 -38.92 69.18
C ILE A 143 -23.73 -40.01 68.19
N ALA A 144 -23.66 -41.26 68.64
CA ALA A 144 -23.28 -42.37 67.78
C ALA A 144 -24.28 -42.55 66.62
N LEU A 145 -25.57 -42.35 66.89
CA LEU A 145 -26.61 -42.41 65.87
C LEU A 145 -26.50 -41.25 64.86
N ASP A 146 -26.33 -40.01 65.32
CA ASP A 146 -26.21 -38.88 64.39
C ASP A 146 -24.90 -38.89 63.58
N LEU A 147 -23.76 -39.21 64.22
CA LEU A 147 -22.48 -39.35 63.50
C LEU A 147 -22.48 -40.53 62.52
N SER A 148 -23.20 -41.63 62.79
CA SER A 148 -23.34 -42.73 61.82
C SER A 148 -24.02 -42.32 60.52
N ARG A 149 -24.90 -41.31 60.55
CA ARG A 149 -25.56 -40.75 59.35
C ARG A 149 -24.61 -39.87 58.54
N LEU A 150 -23.68 -39.19 59.19
CA LEU A 150 -22.58 -38.49 58.50
C LEU A 150 -21.66 -39.49 57.78
N LEU A 151 -21.38 -40.63 58.42
CA LEU A 151 -20.61 -41.73 57.80
C LEU A 151 -21.34 -42.38 56.60
N GLU A 152 -22.64 -42.16 56.40
CA GLU A 152 -23.33 -42.60 55.19
C GLU A 152 -23.08 -41.65 54.02
N ILE A 153 -23.04 -40.33 54.25
CA ILE A 153 -22.68 -39.36 53.23
C ILE A 153 -21.23 -39.61 52.76
N SER A 154 -20.29 -39.85 53.69
CA SER A 154 -18.88 -40.13 53.37
C SER A 154 -18.60 -41.51 52.77
N LYS A 155 -19.60 -42.40 52.64
CA LYS A 155 -19.46 -43.64 51.83
C LYS A 155 -19.58 -43.36 50.33
N HIS A 156 -20.20 -42.24 49.96
CA HIS A 156 -20.36 -41.87 48.55
C HIS A 156 -19.16 -41.10 47.98
N ASP A 157 -18.26 -40.56 48.82
CA ASP A 157 -16.93 -40.03 48.44
C ASP A 157 -15.96 -41.11 47.89
N GLN A 158 -16.36 -42.38 47.78
CA GLN A 158 -15.44 -43.52 47.61
C GLN A 158 -15.37 -44.12 46.20
N VAL A 159 -16.10 -43.57 45.22
CA VAL A 159 -16.19 -44.13 43.85
C VAL A 159 -15.32 -43.32 42.86
N GLY A 160 -14.05 -43.11 43.21
CA GLY A 160 -13.16 -42.19 42.46
C GLY A 160 -11.69 -42.58 42.31
N GLU A 161 -11.09 -43.40 43.18
CA GLU A 161 -9.64 -43.64 43.16
C GLU A 161 -9.23 -45.10 43.43
N ALA A 162 -8.23 -45.59 42.66
CA ALA A 162 -7.81 -46.98 42.65
C ALA A 162 -6.65 -47.28 43.60
N ASN A 163 -6.81 -47.01 44.91
CA ASN A 163 -5.90 -47.45 45.98
C ASN A 163 -6.70 -47.71 47.27
N LYS A 164 -6.68 -48.95 47.79
CA LYS A 164 -7.62 -49.37 48.85
C LYS A 164 -7.25 -48.97 50.29
N ASP A 165 -5.99 -48.62 50.55
CA ASP A 165 -5.44 -48.65 51.92
C ASP A 165 -5.39 -47.28 52.66
N ASN A 166 -5.88 -46.20 52.05
CA ASN A 166 -5.91 -44.85 52.66
C ASN A 166 -7.33 -44.34 52.98
N THR A 167 -8.25 -45.27 53.27
CA THR A 167 -9.71 -45.13 53.16
C THR A 167 -10.42 -44.15 54.12
N PHE A 168 -9.69 -43.45 55.00
CA PHE A 168 -10.26 -42.49 55.97
C PHE A 168 -9.52 -41.13 56.01
N SER A 169 -8.36 -41.02 55.35
CA SER A 169 -7.46 -39.87 55.48
C SER A 169 -7.99 -38.57 54.86
N GLY A 170 -8.88 -38.66 53.86
CA GLY A 170 -9.49 -37.52 53.21
C GLY A 170 -10.42 -36.71 54.13
N LEU A 171 -11.35 -37.38 54.83
CA LEU A 171 -12.25 -36.72 55.78
C LEU A 171 -11.52 -36.11 56.99
N GLY A 172 -10.37 -36.67 57.37
CA GLY A 172 -9.50 -36.12 58.42
C GLY A 172 -9.10 -34.66 58.16
N GLN A 173 -8.98 -34.25 56.89
CA GLN A 173 -8.66 -32.86 56.51
C GLN A 173 -9.81 -31.87 56.76
N PHE A 174 -11.03 -32.34 56.96
CA PHE A 174 -12.22 -31.53 57.21
C PHE A 174 -12.78 -31.68 58.64
N SER A 175 -12.27 -32.61 59.43
CA SER A 175 -12.80 -32.93 60.76
C SER A 175 -12.65 -31.76 61.76
N PRO A 176 -13.73 -31.34 62.46
CA PRO A 176 -13.62 -30.36 63.55
C PRO A 176 -13.09 -31.02 64.83
N MET A 177 -12.61 -30.19 65.76
CA MET A 177 -12.48 -30.60 67.15
C MET A 177 -13.88 -30.83 67.74
N PHE A 178 -14.22 -32.09 68.02
CA PHE A 178 -15.54 -32.47 68.53
C PHE A 178 -15.61 -32.31 70.06
N VAL A 179 -16.67 -31.69 70.57
CA VAL A 179 -16.90 -31.44 72.00
C VAL A 179 -18.31 -31.88 72.36
N GLN A 180 -18.47 -32.84 73.26
CA GLN A 180 -19.79 -33.16 73.82
C GLN A 180 -20.06 -32.34 75.08
N LEU A 181 -21.22 -31.67 75.13
CA LEU A 181 -21.80 -31.15 76.36
C LEU A 181 -22.78 -32.18 76.92
N MET A 182 -22.43 -32.83 78.03
CA MET A 182 -23.37 -33.69 78.76
C MET A 182 -24.11 -32.90 79.83
N THR A 183 -25.40 -33.18 80.00
CA THR A 183 -26.18 -32.72 81.15
C THR A 183 -25.87 -33.54 82.38
N ASP A 184 -26.17 -32.96 83.54
CA ASP A 184 -26.07 -33.60 84.85
C ASP A 184 -27.11 -34.74 84.95
N ILE A 185 -26.64 -36.00 84.94
CA ILE A 185 -27.48 -37.21 84.90
C ILE A 185 -28.46 -37.27 86.09
N ASN A 186 -28.17 -36.57 87.18
CA ASN A 186 -29.00 -36.51 88.39
C ASN A 186 -29.96 -35.31 88.42
N SER A 187 -30.26 -34.67 87.27
CA SER A 187 -31.15 -33.51 87.23
C SER A 187 -32.61 -33.88 87.51
N GLU A 188 -33.06 -33.77 88.76
CA GLU A 188 -34.48 -33.70 89.08
C GLU A 188 -35.13 -32.53 88.31
N THR A 189 -36.28 -32.78 87.68
CA THR A 189 -36.99 -31.75 86.91
C THR A 189 -37.68 -30.77 87.86
N VAL A 190 -37.10 -29.58 88.00
CA VAL A 190 -37.60 -28.51 88.87
C VAL A 190 -38.97 -28.02 88.39
N LYS A 191 -40.05 -28.58 88.97
CA LYS A 191 -41.42 -28.09 88.80
C LYS A 191 -41.61 -26.79 89.59
N GLY A 192 -41.13 -25.67 89.05
CA GLY A 192 -40.95 -24.45 89.85
C GLY A 192 -40.96 -23.11 89.12
N GLY A 193 -41.94 -22.85 88.26
CA GLY A 193 -42.67 -21.55 88.15
C GLY A 193 -41.97 -20.20 87.88
N GLU A 194 -40.66 -20.04 88.04
CA GLU A 194 -39.95 -18.78 87.73
C GLU A 194 -39.24 -18.84 86.37
N ASP A 195 -39.48 -17.83 85.54
CA ASP A 195 -38.87 -17.70 84.23
C ASP A 195 -37.45 -17.13 84.33
N VAL A 196 -36.47 -18.03 84.35
CA VAL A 196 -35.04 -17.71 84.45
C VAL A 196 -34.55 -16.85 83.27
N THR A 197 -35.27 -16.81 82.13
CA THR A 197 -34.87 -16.01 80.97
C THR A 197 -34.97 -14.50 81.20
N GLN A 198 -35.83 -14.05 82.12
CA GLN A 198 -36.11 -12.62 82.33
C GLN A 198 -35.10 -11.92 83.27
N ASN A 199 -34.21 -12.67 83.94
CA ASN A 199 -33.18 -12.12 84.82
C ASN A 199 -31.82 -12.78 84.54
N ASN A 200 -30.99 -12.14 83.71
CA ASN A 200 -29.61 -12.54 83.38
C ASN A 200 -28.62 -12.44 84.56
N ASN A 201 -29.08 -12.61 85.80
CA ASN A 201 -28.28 -12.51 87.00
C ASN A 201 -27.54 -13.82 87.23
N LEU A 202 -26.28 -13.90 86.80
CA LEU A 202 -25.42 -15.09 86.96
C LEU A 202 -25.37 -15.60 88.42
N GLU A 203 -25.52 -14.70 89.40
CA GLU A 203 -25.59 -15.01 90.84
C GLU A 203 -26.72 -15.98 91.24
N LYS A 204 -27.77 -16.14 90.41
CA LYS A 204 -28.86 -17.12 90.64
C LYS A 204 -28.54 -18.54 90.14
N LEU A 205 -27.45 -18.75 89.41
CA LEU A 205 -27.14 -20.03 88.77
C LEU A 205 -26.37 -21.00 89.69
N ARG A 206 -26.49 -22.32 89.47
CA ARG A 206 -25.74 -23.33 90.23
C ARG A 206 -24.22 -23.06 90.08
N PRO A 207 -23.43 -22.98 91.16
CA PRO A 207 -21.97 -22.76 91.06
C PRO A 207 -21.24 -23.79 90.19
N GLN A 208 -21.72 -25.04 90.16
CA GLN A 208 -21.20 -26.10 89.29
C GLN A 208 -21.48 -25.84 87.81
N LEU A 209 -22.61 -25.20 87.48
CA LEU A 209 -22.95 -24.79 86.11
C LEU A 209 -22.09 -23.60 85.68
N LEU A 210 -21.89 -22.62 86.55
CA LEU A 210 -20.97 -21.50 86.30
C LEU A 210 -19.55 -22.00 86.03
N PHE A 211 -19.01 -22.88 86.89
CA PHE A 211 -17.69 -23.50 86.67
C PHE A 211 -17.60 -24.28 85.35
N GLY A 212 -18.67 -24.99 84.96
CA GLY A 212 -18.73 -25.69 83.67
C GLY A 212 -18.74 -24.73 82.46
N ILE A 213 -19.44 -23.61 82.58
CA ILE A 213 -19.46 -22.54 81.57
C ILE A 213 -18.08 -21.88 81.50
N ASP A 214 -17.46 -21.50 82.61
CA ASP A 214 -16.12 -20.89 82.64
C ASP A 214 -15.06 -21.83 82.05
N ALA A 215 -15.16 -23.14 82.31
CA ALA A 215 -14.30 -24.15 81.71
C ALA A 215 -14.50 -24.24 80.17
N LEU A 216 -15.73 -24.15 79.69
CA LEU A 216 -16.04 -24.10 78.25
C LEU A 216 -15.56 -22.79 77.60
N MET A 217 -15.76 -21.64 78.25
CA MET A 217 -15.26 -20.33 77.83
C MET A 217 -13.73 -20.36 77.66
N LYS A 218 -13.04 -20.89 78.66
CA LYS A 218 -11.59 -21.07 78.66
C LYS A 218 -11.16 -22.01 77.55
N PHE A 219 -11.79 -23.17 77.41
CA PHE A 219 -11.51 -24.14 76.35
C PHE A 219 -11.66 -23.51 74.95
N VAL A 220 -12.76 -22.81 74.69
CA VAL A 220 -13.00 -22.13 73.41
C VAL A 220 -11.95 -21.04 73.16
N SER A 221 -11.53 -20.30 74.19
CA SER A 221 -10.50 -19.26 74.05
C SER A 221 -9.07 -19.80 73.90
N GLU A 222 -8.76 -20.99 74.44
CA GLU A 222 -7.41 -21.59 74.40
C GLU A 222 -7.23 -22.59 73.25
N ARG A 223 -8.28 -23.29 72.81
CA ARG A 223 -8.19 -24.43 71.88
C ARG A 223 -8.74 -24.21 70.48
N VAL A 224 -9.56 -23.18 70.26
CA VAL A 224 -9.98 -22.82 68.89
C VAL A 224 -8.76 -22.38 68.07
N ARG A 225 -8.66 -22.87 66.84
CA ARG A 225 -7.70 -22.44 65.81
C ARG A 225 -8.44 -22.24 64.48
N PRO A 226 -7.91 -21.47 63.53
CA PRO A 226 -8.49 -21.34 62.19
C PRO A 226 -8.68 -22.69 61.51
N LYS A 227 -9.76 -22.82 60.73
CA LYS A 227 -10.02 -24.01 59.89
C LYS A 227 -8.87 -24.16 58.88
N LYS A 228 -8.40 -25.39 58.70
CA LYS A 228 -7.40 -25.76 57.67
C LYS A 228 -7.97 -26.85 56.76
N ARG A 229 -7.42 -26.96 55.56
CA ARG A 229 -7.51 -28.13 54.67
C ARG A 229 -6.08 -28.48 54.23
N GLY A 230 -5.56 -29.59 54.73
CA GLY A 230 -4.11 -29.86 54.68
C GLY A 230 -3.33 -28.68 55.29
N ASP A 231 -2.32 -28.20 54.57
CA ASP A 231 -1.51 -27.04 54.99
C ASP A 231 -2.18 -25.67 54.72
N THR A 232 -3.28 -25.62 53.96
CA THR A 232 -3.95 -24.36 53.59
C THR A 232 -4.92 -23.90 54.68
N ILE A 233 -4.74 -22.66 55.16
CA ILE A 233 -5.68 -21.99 56.06
C ILE A 233 -6.92 -21.53 55.27
N VAL A 234 -8.11 -21.80 55.80
CA VAL A 234 -9.37 -21.40 55.18
C VAL A 234 -9.72 -19.96 55.58
N THR A 235 -10.13 -19.17 54.59
CA THR A 235 -10.63 -17.80 54.75
C THR A 235 -12.14 -17.74 54.41
N GLY A 236 -12.74 -16.56 54.51
CA GLY A 236 -14.17 -16.36 54.31
C GLY A 236 -14.73 -16.67 52.92
N PRO A 237 -14.11 -16.23 51.80
CA PRO A 237 -14.64 -16.49 50.46
C PRO A 237 -14.74 -17.98 50.08
N PRO A 238 -13.72 -18.84 50.31
CA PRO A 238 -13.86 -20.29 50.10
C PRO A 238 -14.96 -20.92 50.97
N LEU A 239 -15.06 -20.52 52.25
CA LEU A 239 -16.07 -21.03 53.16
C LEU A 239 -17.49 -20.68 52.67
N ALA A 240 -17.70 -19.43 52.25
CA ALA A 240 -18.96 -18.97 51.65
C ALA A 240 -19.28 -19.68 50.33
N CYS A 241 -18.27 -19.91 49.49
CA CYS A 241 -18.43 -20.65 48.23
C CYS A 241 -18.80 -22.12 48.49
N PHE A 242 -18.18 -22.76 49.48
CA PHE A 242 -18.48 -24.14 49.87
C PHE A 242 -19.92 -24.27 50.39
N THR A 243 -20.34 -23.39 51.33
CA THR A 243 -21.72 -23.35 51.84
C THR A 243 -22.74 -23.26 50.71
N LYS A 244 -22.48 -22.41 49.71
CA LYS A 244 -23.35 -22.22 48.54
C LYS A 244 -23.38 -23.48 47.65
N LEU A 245 -22.23 -23.99 47.22
CA LEU A 245 -22.15 -25.15 46.32
C LEU A 245 -22.74 -26.42 46.96
N PHE A 246 -22.57 -26.60 48.27
CA PHE A 246 -23.13 -27.71 49.02
C PHE A 246 -24.68 -27.65 49.05
N ALA A 247 -25.26 -26.47 49.29
CA ALA A 247 -26.71 -26.27 49.19
C ALA A 247 -27.25 -26.48 47.77
N GLU A 248 -26.53 -26.01 46.74
CA GLU A 248 -26.88 -26.22 45.33
C GLU A 248 -26.87 -27.71 44.93
N ASN A 249 -25.87 -28.48 45.39
CA ASN A 249 -25.74 -29.92 45.11
C ASN A 249 -26.82 -30.78 45.80
N ILE A 250 -27.20 -30.43 47.04
CA ILE A 250 -28.35 -31.05 47.72
C ILE A 250 -29.65 -30.78 46.96
N ASN A 251 -29.84 -29.55 46.46
CA ASN A 251 -31.04 -29.19 45.70
C ASN A 251 -31.13 -29.89 44.33
N SER A 252 -30.04 -30.40 43.76
CA SER A 252 -30.04 -31.27 42.58
C SER A 252 -30.26 -32.75 42.91
N ASN A 253 -30.61 -33.10 44.15
CA ASN A 253 -30.73 -34.46 44.67
C ASN A 253 -29.46 -35.31 44.44
N THR A 254 -28.30 -34.66 44.34
CA THR A 254 -27.00 -35.31 44.22
C THR A 254 -26.47 -35.57 45.62
N VAL A 255 -25.74 -36.67 45.83
CA VAL A 255 -25.03 -36.88 47.10
C VAL A 255 -23.75 -36.04 47.04
N PRO A 256 -23.51 -35.14 48.01
CA PRO A 256 -22.39 -34.21 47.94
C PRO A 256 -21.05 -34.92 48.20
N GLU A 257 -20.31 -35.22 47.13
CA GLU A 257 -18.91 -35.62 47.18
C GLU A 257 -18.08 -34.43 47.67
N ILE A 258 -17.63 -34.49 48.93
CA ILE A 258 -17.01 -33.39 49.68
C ILE A 258 -15.69 -32.98 49.02
N SER A 259 -14.93 -33.98 48.54
CA SER A 259 -13.66 -33.77 47.85
C SER A 259 -13.82 -32.99 46.54
N SER A 260 -14.84 -33.36 45.74
CA SER A 260 -15.15 -32.77 44.43
C SER A 260 -15.81 -31.39 44.55
N LEU A 261 -16.68 -31.20 45.54
CA LEU A 261 -17.25 -29.89 45.88
C LEU A 261 -16.15 -28.90 46.32
N TRP A 262 -15.19 -29.31 47.14
CA TRP A 262 -14.11 -28.42 47.53
C TRP A 262 -13.12 -28.17 46.38
N LEU A 263 -12.83 -29.17 45.53
CA LEU A 263 -12.06 -28.92 44.29
C LEU A 263 -12.74 -27.86 43.40
N SER A 264 -14.08 -27.90 43.32
CA SER A 264 -14.88 -26.89 42.61
C SER A 264 -14.79 -25.49 43.23
N VAL A 265 -14.66 -25.38 44.57
CA VAL A 265 -14.35 -24.12 45.25
C VAL A 265 -12.96 -23.62 44.86
N GLU A 266 -11.95 -24.49 44.88
CA GLU A 266 -10.57 -24.11 44.55
C GLU A 266 -10.42 -23.69 43.07
N GLU A 267 -11.17 -24.31 42.15
CA GLU A 267 -11.23 -23.84 40.75
C GLU A 267 -11.94 -22.48 40.61
N LEU A 268 -13.00 -22.22 41.37
CA LEU A 268 -13.73 -20.96 41.30
C LEU A 268 -12.94 -19.79 41.91
N GLU A 269 -12.34 -19.99 43.09
CA GLU A 269 -11.47 -18.97 43.71
C GLU A 269 -10.16 -18.80 42.93
N GLY A 270 -9.58 -19.87 42.38
CA GLY A 270 -8.41 -19.80 41.49
C GLY A 270 -8.69 -18.98 40.21
N ARG A 271 -9.90 -19.14 39.63
CA ARG A 271 -10.37 -18.32 38.51
C ARG A 271 -10.57 -16.86 38.91
N LYS A 272 -11.25 -16.57 40.02
CA LYS A 272 -11.41 -15.20 40.54
C LYS A 272 -10.06 -14.52 40.77
N ALA A 273 -9.12 -15.21 41.42
CA ALA A 273 -7.77 -14.69 41.65
C ALA A 273 -7.02 -14.38 40.35
N ARG A 274 -7.16 -15.23 39.31
CA ARG A 274 -6.62 -14.97 37.97
C ARG A 274 -7.26 -13.73 37.35
N ASP A 275 -8.58 -13.63 37.40
CA ASP A 275 -9.33 -12.56 36.72
C ASP A 275 -9.10 -11.20 37.39
N THR A 276 -9.06 -11.13 38.73
CA THR A 276 -8.61 -9.94 39.48
C THR A 276 -7.14 -9.58 39.16
N ALA A 277 -6.24 -10.55 39.06
CA ALA A 277 -4.86 -10.29 38.68
C ALA A 277 -4.73 -9.79 37.22
N ALA A 278 -5.58 -10.25 36.31
CA ALA A 278 -5.68 -9.75 34.94
C ALA A 278 -6.17 -8.29 34.91
N GLU A 279 -7.16 -7.92 35.72
CA GLU A 279 -7.60 -6.53 35.89
C GLU A 279 -6.49 -5.63 36.47
N VAL A 280 -5.75 -6.12 37.49
CA VAL A 280 -4.59 -5.42 38.08
C VAL A 280 -3.46 -5.25 37.06
N TYR A 281 -3.23 -6.23 36.19
CA TYR A 281 -2.28 -6.11 35.07
C TYR A 281 -2.74 -5.03 34.07
N MET A 282 -3.97 -5.13 33.55
CA MET A 282 -4.47 -4.21 32.53
C MET A 282 -4.56 -2.76 33.02
N SER A 283 -4.91 -2.55 34.29
CA SER A 283 -4.92 -1.22 34.93
C SER A 283 -3.53 -0.70 35.33
N SER A 284 -2.52 -1.58 35.40
CA SER A 284 -1.11 -1.20 35.63
C SER A 284 -0.30 -1.02 34.35
N LEU A 285 -0.86 -1.39 33.20
CA LEU A 285 -0.21 -1.24 31.90
C LEU A 285 -0.41 0.18 31.37
N GLU A 286 0.34 1.10 31.99
CA GLU A 286 0.47 2.50 31.57
C GLU A 286 0.87 2.58 30.08
N HIS A 287 0.13 3.35 29.28
CA HIS A 287 0.48 3.59 27.87
C HIS A 287 1.63 4.61 27.83
N PRO A 288 2.85 4.26 27.39
CA PRO A 288 3.96 5.20 27.40
C PRO A 288 3.80 6.24 26.28
N GLU A 289 4.18 7.49 26.56
CA GLU A 289 4.18 8.59 25.58
C GLU A 289 5.15 8.32 24.41
N THR A 290 6.13 7.45 24.61
CA THR A 290 7.12 7.02 23.61
C THR A 290 7.00 5.51 23.33
N PRO A 291 6.84 5.08 22.06
CA PRO A 291 6.72 3.67 21.70
C PRO A 291 8.10 2.99 21.59
N GLU A 292 8.96 3.15 22.59
CA GLU A 292 10.23 2.42 22.69
C GLU A 292 10.01 1.03 23.31
N GLU A 293 10.61 -0.01 22.72
CA GLU A 293 10.43 -1.38 23.19
C GLU A 293 11.02 -1.63 24.59
N SER A 294 12.09 -0.91 24.94
CA SER A 294 12.66 -0.84 26.29
C SER A 294 11.62 -0.41 27.34
N MET A 295 11.01 0.76 27.13
CA MET A 295 9.97 1.33 28.01
C MET A 295 8.74 0.42 28.11
N LEU A 296 8.32 -0.16 26.97
CA LEU A 296 7.20 -1.09 26.92
C LEU A 296 7.48 -2.38 27.72
N ILE A 297 8.70 -2.93 27.64
CA ILE A 297 9.11 -4.10 28.43
C ILE A 297 9.21 -3.78 29.93
N GLU A 298 9.71 -2.59 30.31
CA GLU A 298 9.75 -2.17 31.71
C GLU A 298 8.33 -2.01 32.30
N ALA A 299 7.44 -1.32 31.58
CA ALA A 299 6.03 -1.17 31.96
C ALA A 299 5.31 -2.52 32.08
N HIS A 300 5.55 -3.44 31.16
CA HIS A 300 5.06 -4.82 31.23
C HIS A 300 5.56 -5.55 32.48
N ASN A 301 6.87 -5.55 32.74
CA ASN A 301 7.45 -6.21 33.91
C ASN A 301 6.91 -5.62 35.23
N LYS A 302 6.77 -4.30 35.32
CA LYS A 302 6.14 -3.56 36.43
C LYS A 302 4.69 -4.00 36.65
N ALA A 303 3.91 -4.19 35.59
CA ALA A 303 2.53 -4.68 35.66
C ALA A 303 2.44 -6.17 36.02
N VAL A 304 3.29 -7.02 35.45
CA VAL A 304 3.37 -8.46 35.76
C VAL A 304 3.69 -8.70 37.24
N VAL A 305 4.63 -7.96 37.83
CA VAL A 305 4.96 -8.12 39.26
C VAL A 305 3.75 -7.77 40.14
N LYS A 306 3.08 -6.62 39.93
CA LYS A 306 1.87 -6.22 40.67
C LYS A 306 0.73 -7.26 40.55
N ALA A 307 0.55 -7.80 39.35
CA ALA A 307 -0.48 -8.80 39.09
C ALA A 307 -0.15 -10.15 39.76
N LEU A 308 1.12 -10.56 39.75
CA LEU A 308 1.56 -11.79 40.41
C LEU A 308 1.54 -11.70 41.95
N THR A 309 1.78 -10.52 42.55
CA THR A 309 1.57 -10.34 44.00
C THR A 309 0.09 -10.44 44.34
N SER A 310 -0.78 -9.72 43.61
CA SER A 310 -2.24 -9.76 43.80
C SER A 310 -2.82 -11.17 43.60
N PHE A 311 -2.35 -11.91 42.59
CA PHE A 311 -2.68 -13.33 42.39
C PHE A 311 -2.22 -14.17 43.59
N SER A 312 -0.98 -13.99 44.06
CA SER A 312 -0.43 -14.79 45.14
C SER A 312 -1.21 -14.59 46.44
N GLU A 313 -1.54 -13.34 46.78
CA GLU A 313 -2.37 -12.94 47.93
C GLU A 313 -3.80 -13.49 47.85
N SER A 314 -4.38 -13.55 46.64
CA SER A 314 -5.77 -13.97 46.42
C SER A 314 -5.93 -15.47 46.15
N SER A 315 -4.85 -16.17 45.81
CA SER A 315 -4.90 -17.59 45.42
C SER A 315 -5.12 -18.52 46.61
N ILE A 316 -6.07 -19.44 46.50
CA ILE A 316 -6.40 -20.43 47.53
C ILE A 316 -6.49 -21.82 46.88
N GLY A 317 -6.16 -22.87 47.64
CA GLY A 317 -6.26 -24.26 47.20
C GLY A 317 -4.94 -24.95 46.85
N ASN A 318 -5.03 -26.19 46.37
CA ASN A 318 -3.89 -27.05 46.04
C ASN A 318 -2.87 -26.33 45.10
N PRO A 319 -1.54 -26.43 45.35
CA PRO A 319 -0.51 -25.96 44.41
C PRO A 319 -0.74 -26.35 42.93
N ASP A 320 -1.32 -27.51 42.62
CA ASP A 320 -1.65 -27.91 41.23
C ASP A 320 -2.65 -26.94 40.57
N VAL A 321 -3.73 -26.62 41.29
CA VAL A 321 -4.78 -25.68 40.85
C VAL A 321 -4.21 -24.26 40.76
N LYS A 322 -3.35 -23.87 41.71
CA LYS A 322 -2.62 -22.61 41.63
C LYS A 322 -1.68 -22.55 40.41
N GLN A 323 -0.99 -23.64 40.06
CA GLN A 323 -0.10 -23.73 38.91
C GLN A 323 -0.87 -23.78 37.58
N LYS A 324 -2.09 -24.33 37.55
CA LYS A 324 -3.04 -24.22 36.43
C LYS A 324 -3.37 -22.75 36.16
N TYR A 325 -3.99 -22.04 37.11
CA TYR A 325 -4.40 -20.65 36.90
C TYR A 325 -3.23 -19.66 36.77
N LYS A 326 -2.07 -19.95 37.37
CA LYS A 326 -0.84 -19.16 37.12
C LYS A 326 -0.32 -19.30 35.69
N ARG A 327 -0.47 -20.45 35.03
CA ARG A 327 -0.13 -20.62 33.60
C ARG A 327 -1.11 -19.87 32.71
N ASP A 328 -2.42 -19.94 33.00
CA ASP A 328 -3.44 -19.14 32.31
C ASP A 328 -3.18 -17.63 32.44
N LEU A 329 -2.69 -17.18 33.60
CA LEU A 329 -2.34 -15.78 33.82
C LEU A 329 -1.11 -15.35 33.00
N TRP A 330 -0.09 -16.21 32.88
CA TRP A 330 1.07 -15.95 32.01
C TRP A 330 0.72 -15.91 30.52
N SER A 331 -0.16 -16.80 30.04
CA SER A 331 -0.61 -16.76 28.63
C SER A 331 -1.49 -15.53 28.35
N PHE A 332 -2.29 -15.09 29.33
CA PHE A 332 -2.97 -13.80 29.28
C PHE A 332 -2.00 -12.62 29.20
N PHE A 333 -0.97 -12.55 30.07
CA PHE A 333 0.05 -11.48 30.03
C PHE A 333 0.75 -11.39 28.67
N ALA A 334 1.17 -12.54 28.11
CA ALA A 334 1.84 -12.58 26.82
C ALA A 334 0.94 -12.03 25.69
N LYS A 335 -0.33 -12.48 25.63
CA LYS A 335 -1.29 -11.98 24.64
C LYS A 335 -1.57 -10.48 24.81
N ALA A 336 -1.85 -10.05 26.04
CA ALA A 336 -2.21 -8.66 26.32
C ALA A 336 -1.04 -7.70 26.07
N PHE A 337 0.21 -8.13 26.28
CA PHE A 337 1.39 -7.35 25.92
C PHE A 337 1.57 -7.22 24.41
N GLU A 338 1.35 -8.28 23.64
CA GLU A 338 1.44 -8.23 22.18
C GLU A 338 0.32 -7.37 21.56
N ASP A 339 -0.90 -7.45 22.08
CA ASP A 339 -1.99 -6.54 21.71
C ASP A 339 -1.66 -5.07 22.08
N HIS A 340 -0.99 -4.81 23.21
CA HIS A 340 -0.53 -3.47 23.58
C HIS A 340 0.58 -2.94 22.64
N LYS A 341 1.59 -3.77 22.30
CA LYS A 341 2.59 -3.44 21.26
C LYS A 341 1.92 -3.10 19.93
N ARG A 342 0.95 -3.90 19.51
CA ARG A 342 0.18 -3.71 18.27
C ARG A 342 -0.57 -2.38 18.26
N VAL A 343 -1.23 -2.01 19.37
CA VAL A 343 -1.91 -0.70 19.50
C VAL A 343 -0.91 0.46 19.48
N ALA A 344 0.16 0.40 20.28
CA ALA A 344 1.19 1.45 20.31
C ALA A 344 1.83 1.68 18.93
N ASN A 345 2.09 0.61 18.17
CA ASN A 345 2.60 0.69 16.80
C ASN A 345 1.59 1.31 15.81
N ILE A 346 0.29 1.01 15.94
CA ILE A 346 -0.77 1.61 15.11
C ILE A 346 -0.90 3.11 15.40
N GLU A 347 -0.86 3.53 16.67
CA GLU A 347 -0.88 4.96 17.01
C GLU A 347 0.39 5.68 16.54
N ALA A 348 1.57 5.06 16.71
CA ALA A 348 2.83 5.60 16.21
C ALA A 348 2.79 5.82 14.69
N TYR A 349 2.25 4.84 13.94
CA TYR A 349 2.02 4.98 12.50
C TYR A 349 1.00 6.08 12.17
N SER A 350 -0.08 6.22 12.94
CA SER A 350 -1.05 7.31 12.76
C SER A 350 -0.39 8.68 12.96
N ARG A 351 0.42 8.86 14.02
CA ARG A 351 1.23 10.07 14.26
C ARG A 351 2.21 10.34 13.10
N CYS A 352 2.87 9.30 12.57
CA CYS A 352 3.73 9.41 11.38
C CYS A 352 2.96 9.98 10.18
N CYS A 353 1.76 9.46 9.91
CA CYS A 353 0.94 9.88 8.76
C CYS A 353 0.46 11.33 8.89
N SER A 354 -0.09 11.73 10.04
CA SER A 354 -0.56 13.12 10.24
C SER A 354 0.56 14.16 10.08
N ALA A 355 1.75 13.90 10.65
CA ALA A 355 2.89 14.79 10.49
C ALA A 355 3.41 14.86 9.05
N ILE A 356 3.29 13.77 8.28
CA ILE A 356 3.63 13.72 6.86
C ILE A 356 2.59 14.46 6.00
N GLU A 357 1.30 14.38 6.33
CA GLU A 357 0.28 15.20 5.68
C GLU A 357 0.53 16.70 5.93
N ASP A 358 0.89 17.08 7.15
CA ASP A 358 1.17 18.48 7.50
C ASP A 358 2.47 18.98 6.86
N MET A 359 3.51 18.14 6.76
CA MET A 359 4.69 18.41 5.93
C MET A 359 4.30 18.62 4.46
N GLY A 360 3.41 17.78 3.91
CA GLY A 360 2.85 17.94 2.58
C GLY A 360 2.13 19.29 2.41
N LYS A 361 1.25 19.66 3.35
CA LYS A 361 0.53 20.94 3.35
C LYS A 361 1.50 22.13 3.37
N LYS A 362 2.55 22.09 4.20
CA LYS A 362 3.62 23.11 4.24
C LYS A 362 4.32 23.27 2.88
N LEU A 363 4.66 22.18 2.21
CA LEU A 363 5.35 22.20 0.91
C LEU A 363 4.44 22.67 -0.24
N TRP A 364 3.17 22.25 -0.27
CA TRP A 364 2.19 22.71 -1.27
C TRP A 364 1.85 24.21 -1.15
N ALA A 365 1.98 24.79 0.05
CA ALA A 365 1.69 26.21 0.30
C ALA A 365 2.77 27.18 -0.23
N LEU A 366 3.92 26.70 -0.72
CA LEU A 366 5.01 27.54 -1.18
C LEU A 366 4.69 28.24 -2.54
N PRO A 367 5.00 29.54 -2.71
CA PRO A 367 4.68 30.28 -3.94
C PRO A 367 5.37 29.75 -5.20
N CYS A 368 4.63 29.67 -6.31
CA CYS A 368 5.16 29.32 -7.63
C CYS A 368 5.57 30.57 -8.43
N SER A 369 6.75 31.14 -8.14
CA SER A 369 7.37 32.21 -8.95
C SER A 369 8.61 31.71 -9.71
N HIS A 370 9.02 32.41 -10.77
CA HIS A 370 9.99 31.90 -11.77
C HIS A 370 11.43 31.70 -11.26
N ASP A 371 12.01 32.67 -10.55
CA ASP A 371 13.49 32.73 -10.39
C ASP A 371 14.06 32.22 -9.06
N THR A 372 13.24 32.02 -8.01
CA THR A 372 13.71 31.49 -6.72
C THR A 372 12.68 30.53 -6.13
N ASN A 373 12.88 29.22 -6.31
CA ASN A 373 11.87 28.24 -5.90
C ASN A 373 12.41 26.89 -5.38
N ILE A 374 13.49 26.36 -5.94
CA ILE A 374 14.05 25.07 -5.48
C ILE A 374 14.74 25.22 -4.12
N GLY A 375 15.53 26.29 -3.92
CA GLY A 375 16.29 26.50 -2.68
C GLY A 375 15.42 26.67 -1.44
N ASP A 376 14.30 27.40 -1.55
CA ASP A 376 13.40 27.61 -0.41
C ASP A 376 12.47 26.42 -0.17
N MET A 377 12.16 25.63 -1.21
CA MET A 377 11.51 24.33 -1.05
C MET A 377 12.41 23.32 -0.33
N ILE A 378 13.73 23.34 -0.60
CA ILE A 378 14.72 22.54 0.15
C ILE A 378 14.76 22.99 1.61
N LYS A 379 14.92 24.28 1.91
CA LYS A 379 14.89 24.78 3.31
C LYS A 379 13.61 24.40 4.05
N ALA A 380 12.44 24.50 3.40
CA ALA A 380 11.16 24.15 3.99
C ALA A 380 11.04 22.63 4.24
N LEU A 381 11.60 21.81 3.35
CA LEU A 381 11.72 20.38 3.53
C LEU A 381 12.66 20.05 4.70
N ASP A 382 13.89 20.58 4.71
CA ASP A 382 14.88 20.36 5.77
C ASP A 382 14.33 20.74 7.15
N THR A 383 13.63 21.87 7.24
CA THR A 383 12.97 22.33 8.47
C THR A 383 11.87 21.35 8.92
N SER A 384 11.03 20.91 7.98
CA SER A 384 9.93 19.98 8.30
C SER A 384 10.43 18.57 8.62
N VAL A 385 11.53 18.13 8.00
CA VAL A 385 12.20 16.86 8.31
C VAL A 385 12.81 16.93 9.71
N ALA A 386 13.50 18.03 10.08
CA ALA A 386 14.01 18.22 11.43
C ALA A 386 12.89 18.23 12.50
N GLU A 387 11.75 18.90 12.23
CA GLU A 387 10.56 18.81 13.09
C GLU A 387 10.05 17.37 13.24
N TYR A 388 9.97 16.62 12.13
CA TYR A 388 9.53 15.21 12.11
C TYR A 388 10.50 14.29 12.86
N GLU A 389 11.81 14.51 12.72
CA GLU A 389 12.84 13.73 13.40
C GLU A 389 12.79 13.89 14.93
N VAL A 390 12.43 15.07 15.43
CA VAL A 390 12.29 15.33 16.87
C VAL A 390 10.92 14.89 17.42
N SER A 391 9.83 15.09 16.66
CA SER A 391 8.46 14.90 17.17
C SER A 391 7.88 13.48 17.02
N ILE A 392 8.38 12.67 16.07
CA ILE A 392 7.79 11.37 15.74
C ILE A 392 8.71 10.23 16.19
N ASN A 393 8.15 9.22 16.87
CA ASN A 393 8.85 8.01 17.30
C ASN A 393 8.03 6.76 16.95
N GLY A 394 8.70 5.65 16.64
CA GLY A 394 8.09 4.36 16.29
C GLY A 394 8.79 3.64 15.11
N PRO A 395 8.57 2.33 14.94
CA PRO A 395 9.37 1.49 14.03
C PRO A 395 9.23 1.86 12.55
N MET A 396 8.09 2.42 12.13
CA MET A 396 7.85 2.80 10.74
C MET A 396 8.30 4.23 10.38
N LYS A 397 8.75 5.05 11.34
CA LYS A 397 9.17 6.47 11.17
C LYS A 397 9.92 6.71 9.86
N TRP A 398 11.04 6.01 9.68
CA TRP A 398 11.92 6.17 8.52
C TRP A 398 11.34 5.57 7.23
N GLN A 399 10.48 4.56 7.33
CA GLN A 399 9.83 3.94 6.17
C GLN A 399 8.74 4.87 5.59
N THR A 400 7.89 5.45 6.45
CA THR A 400 6.85 6.39 6.03
C THR A 400 7.46 7.70 5.54
N LEU A 401 8.50 8.20 6.19
CA LEU A 401 9.26 9.36 5.69
C LEU A 401 9.91 9.06 4.33
N SER A 402 10.60 7.92 4.17
CA SER A 402 11.24 7.56 2.88
C SER A 402 10.24 7.40 1.74
N SER A 403 9.05 6.86 2.00
CA SER A 403 8.01 6.71 0.96
C SER A 403 7.39 8.05 0.55
N PHE A 404 7.18 8.97 1.49
CA PHE A 404 6.79 10.35 1.20
C PHE A 404 7.87 11.11 0.40
N LEU A 405 9.12 11.07 0.86
CA LEU A 405 10.25 11.73 0.19
C LEU A 405 10.45 11.21 -1.25
N LYS A 406 10.22 9.92 -1.51
CA LYS A 406 10.28 9.34 -2.86
C LYS A 406 9.10 9.75 -3.73
N LYS A 407 7.86 9.55 -3.23
CA LYS A 407 6.66 9.68 -4.07
C LYS A 407 6.09 11.09 -4.09
N SER A 408 5.81 11.68 -2.93
CA SER A 408 5.09 12.95 -2.86
C SER A 408 5.93 14.14 -3.32
N ILE A 409 7.25 14.12 -3.11
CA ILE A 409 8.14 15.14 -3.69
C ILE A 409 8.22 15.01 -5.22
N GLN A 410 8.24 13.78 -5.75
CA GLN A 410 8.15 13.56 -7.19
C GLN A 410 6.84 14.11 -7.76
N ASP A 411 5.70 13.83 -7.12
CA ASP A 411 4.39 14.35 -7.53
C ASP A 411 4.32 15.90 -7.47
N ILE A 412 4.85 16.53 -6.41
CA ILE A 412 4.96 17.99 -6.27
C ILE A 412 5.83 18.59 -7.39
N LEU A 413 6.99 18.00 -7.67
CA LEU A 413 7.90 18.44 -8.72
C LEU A 413 7.31 18.27 -10.13
N VAL A 414 6.61 17.16 -10.38
CA VAL A 414 5.92 16.91 -11.65
C VAL A 414 4.77 17.89 -11.85
N HIS A 415 3.95 18.16 -10.82
CA HIS A 415 2.87 19.15 -10.92
C HIS A 415 3.41 20.57 -11.17
N ARG A 416 4.45 21.00 -10.45
CA ARG A 416 5.07 22.32 -10.64
C ARG A 416 5.70 22.46 -12.04
N ARG A 417 6.39 21.42 -12.52
CA ARG A 417 6.94 21.37 -13.88
C ARG A 417 5.84 21.32 -14.95
N GLY A 418 4.72 20.65 -14.67
CA GLY A 418 3.53 20.62 -15.53
C GLY A 418 2.98 22.03 -15.78
N ASN A 419 2.71 22.78 -14.70
CA ASN A 419 2.24 24.17 -14.80
C ASN A 419 3.20 25.04 -15.61
N GLN A 420 4.51 24.94 -15.37
CA GLN A 420 5.54 25.67 -16.13
C GLN A 420 5.56 25.26 -17.62
N MET A 421 5.35 23.97 -17.91
CA MET A 421 5.28 23.47 -19.28
C MET A 421 4.03 23.96 -20.01
N ASP A 422 2.86 23.98 -19.35
CA ASP A 422 1.62 24.50 -19.92
C ASP A 422 1.70 26.01 -20.19
N GLU A 423 2.36 26.77 -19.30
CA GLU A 423 2.64 28.19 -19.50
C GLU A 423 3.57 28.42 -20.69
N LEU A 424 4.67 27.67 -20.80
CA LEU A 424 5.58 27.69 -21.96
C LEU A 424 4.89 27.22 -23.26
N VAL A 425 3.96 26.26 -23.19
CA VAL A 425 3.13 25.84 -24.33
C VAL A 425 2.18 26.95 -24.74
N SER A 426 1.61 27.70 -23.79
CA SER A 426 0.78 28.88 -24.07
C SER A 426 1.58 29.98 -24.77
N GLU A 427 2.81 30.27 -24.33
CA GLU A 427 3.67 31.26 -24.96
C GLU A 427 4.17 30.79 -26.34
N ASN A 428 4.53 29.52 -26.48
CA ASN A 428 4.87 28.91 -27.78
C ASN A 428 3.67 28.99 -28.74
N SER A 429 2.43 28.79 -28.26
CA SER A 429 1.22 28.96 -29.08
C SER A 429 1.05 30.39 -29.58
N LYS A 430 1.33 31.39 -28.73
CA LYS A 430 1.31 32.83 -29.04
C LYS A 430 2.40 33.19 -30.07
N LEU A 431 3.63 32.71 -29.88
CA LEU A 431 4.74 32.88 -30.82
C LEU A 431 4.46 32.20 -32.18
N LYS A 432 3.84 31.03 -32.19
CA LYS A 432 3.41 30.30 -33.40
C LYS A 432 2.30 31.03 -34.16
N LEU A 433 1.44 31.75 -33.46
CA LEU A 433 0.42 32.62 -34.04
C LEU A 433 1.04 33.89 -34.66
N GLN A 434 2.04 34.49 -33.98
CA GLN A 434 2.87 35.56 -34.54
C GLN A 434 3.65 35.11 -35.79
N HIS A 435 4.25 33.91 -35.79
CA HIS A 435 4.95 33.37 -36.98
C HIS A 435 4.01 33.29 -38.18
N ARG A 436 2.80 32.76 -38.01
CA ARG A 436 1.79 32.70 -39.09
C ARG A 436 1.38 34.08 -39.61
N SER A 437 1.33 35.09 -38.74
CA SER A 437 1.07 36.47 -39.15
C SER A 437 2.21 37.02 -40.02
N VAL A 438 3.46 36.87 -39.57
CA VAL A 438 4.66 37.29 -40.31
C VAL A 438 4.81 36.53 -41.63
N GLU A 439 4.49 35.25 -41.66
CA GLU A 439 4.49 34.39 -42.85
C GLU A 439 3.45 34.84 -43.88
N SER A 440 2.25 35.25 -43.43
CA SER A 440 1.24 35.85 -44.31
C SER A 440 1.66 37.22 -44.84
N SER A 441 2.33 38.06 -44.04
CA SER A 441 2.92 39.32 -44.50
C SER A 441 4.06 39.09 -45.51
N MET A 442 4.88 38.06 -45.31
CA MET A 442 5.95 37.65 -46.22
C MET A 442 5.39 37.21 -47.58
N ASP A 443 4.29 36.45 -47.61
CA ASP A 443 3.61 36.07 -48.85
C ASP A 443 2.96 37.27 -49.58
N LEU A 444 2.46 38.27 -48.84
CA LEU A 444 1.96 39.52 -49.42
C LEU A 444 3.11 40.32 -50.06
N LEU A 445 4.22 40.50 -49.34
CA LEU A 445 5.43 41.15 -49.85
C LEU A 445 6.01 40.41 -51.06
N LYS A 446 5.95 39.06 -51.07
CA LYS A 446 6.37 38.24 -52.21
C LYS A 446 5.49 38.47 -53.44
N LYS A 447 4.17 38.62 -53.28
CA LYS A 447 3.26 38.97 -54.39
C LYS A 447 3.48 40.40 -54.91
N GLN A 448 3.75 41.36 -54.01
CA GLN A 448 4.14 42.72 -54.40
C GLN A 448 5.45 42.72 -55.18
N LEU A 449 6.45 41.93 -54.75
CA LEU A 449 7.71 41.70 -55.44
C LEU A 449 7.51 41.09 -56.83
N GLU A 450 6.74 40.00 -56.95
CA GLU A 450 6.44 39.34 -58.24
C GLU A 450 5.72 40.30 -59.21
N GLY A 451 4.84 41.16 -58.69
CA GLY A 451 4.24 42.26 -59.45
C GLY A 451 5.26 43.31 -59.89
N GLY A 452 6.13 43.77 -58.99
CA GLY A 452 7.21 44.73 -59.27
C GLY A 452 8.22 44.20 -60.30
N GLU A 453 8.61 42.93 -60.22
CA GLU A 453 9.45 42.30 -61.25
C GLU A 453 8.76 42.24 -62.61
N LYS A 454 7.47 41.94 -62.65
CA LYS A 454 6.69 41.91 -63.90
C LYS A 454 6.63 43.31 -64.52
N MET A 455 6.38 44.35 -63.73
CA MET A 455 6.46 45.74 -64.17
C MET A 455 7.87 46.10 -64.65
N ARG A 456 8.92 45.69 -63.94
CA ARG A 456 10.32 45.93 -64.36
C ARG A 456 10.64 45.28 -65.71
N LYS A 457 10.16 44.06 -65.96
CA LYS A 457 10.33 43.34 -67.23
C LYS A 457 9.56 44.01 -68.37
N GLU A 458 8.36 44.52 -68.10
CA GLU A 458 7.57 45.32 -69.06
C GLU A 458 8.24 46.66 -69.39
N TYR A 459 8.74 47.40 -68.40
CA TYR A 459 9.52 48.63 -68.62
C TYR A 459 10.83 48.36 -69.37
N GLN A 460 11.57 47.31 -69.01
CA GLN A 460 12.78 46.90 -69.72
C GLN A 460 12.48 46.66 -71.21
N LYS A 461 11.42 45.91 -71.52
CA LYS A 461 10.98 45.66 -72.91
C LYS A 461 10.57 46.95 -73.64
N ARG A 462 9.97 47.92 -72.96
CA ARG A 462 9.66 49.23 -73.55
C ARG A 462 10.91 50.03 -73.88
N TYR A 463 11.94 49.99 -73.03
CA TYR A 463 13.23 50.60 -73.33
C TYR A 463 13.96 49.88 -74.46
N GLU A 464 13.95 48.54 -74.51
CA GLU A 464 14.49 47.75 -75.62
C GLU A 464 13.82 48.13 -76.95
N ASN A 465 12.48 48.15 -77.01
CA ASN A 465 11.73 48.60 -78.20
C ASN A 465 12.08 50.06 -78.59
N ALA A 466 12.20 50.97 -77.61
CA ALA A 466 12.52 52.38 -77.88
C ALA A 466 13.96 52.57 -78.37
N ILE A 467 14.89 51.72 -77.94
CA ILE A 467 16.27 51.66 -78.46
C ILE A 467 16.27 51.15 -79.91
N ASP A 468 15.48 50.12 -80.25
CA ASP A 468 15.34 49.63 -81.62
C ASP A 468 14.72 50.68 -82.57
N ASP A 469 13.67 51.40 -82.14
CA ASP A 469 13.10 52.50 -82.93
C ASP A 469 14.07 53.69 -83.05
N MET A 470 14.89 53.98 -82.02
CA MET A 470 15.97 54.98 -82.10
C MET A 470 17.10 54.55 -83.05
N ASN A 471 17.52 53.30 -83.02
CA ASN A 471 18.52 52.75 -83.96
C ASN A 471 18.03 52.90 -85.41
N LYS A 472 16.77 52.51 -85.65
CA LYS A 472 16.06 52.62 -86.93
C LYS A 472 15.83 54.05 -87.39
N LEU A 473 15.66 55.01 -86.47
CA LEU A 473 15.71 56.45 -86.78
C LEU A 473 17.14 56.88 -87.14
N SER A 474 18.16 56.43 -86.40
CA SER A 474 19.57 56.71 -86.71
C SER A 474 19.94 56.24 -88.11
N ASP A 475 19.46 55.07 -88.55
CA ASP A 475 19.74 54.53 -89.88
C ASP A 475 18.98 55.29 -90.99
N GLN A 476 17.77 55.78 -90.70
CA GLN A 476 17.08 56.74 -91.59
C GLN A 476 17.85 58.06 -91.70
N PHE A 477 18.42 58.57 -90.60
CA PHE A 477 19.28 59.77 -90.62
C PHE A 477 20.60 59.52 -91.36
N LYS A 478 21.28 58.38 -91.17
CA LYS A 478 22.48 57.99 -91.94
C LYS A 478 22.18 57.92 -93.44
N HIS A 479 21.08 57.28 -93.82
CA HIS A 479 20.63 57.29 -95.21
C HIS A 479 20.34 58.72 -95.70
N ARG A 480 19.67 59.56 -94.92
CA ARG A 480 19.37 60.95 -95.28
C ARG A 480 20.61 61.81 -95.46
N ILE A 481 21.64 61.63 -94.63
CA ILE A 481 22.94 62.29 -94.72
C ILE A 481 23.66 61.83 -95.99
N HIS A 482 23.77 60.52 -96.23
CA HIS A 482 24.35 59.97 -97.46
C HIS A 482 23.64 60.47 -98.73
N ASP A 483 22.31 60.62 -98.68
CA ASP A 483 21.49 61.16 -99.78
C ASP A 483 21.77 62.65 -100.04
N LEU A 484 22.04 63.44 -98.98
CA LEU A 484 22.42 64.85 -99.05
C LEU A 484 23.88 65.03 -99.51
N GLU A 485 24.80 64.23 -98.99
CA GLU A 485 26.19 64.17 -99.46
C GLU A 485 26.25 63.91 -100.96
N ASN A 486 25.49 62.92 -101.47
CA ASN A 486 25.50 62.58 -102.89
C ASN A 486 24.89 63.68 -103.76
N LYS A 487 23.90 64.42 -103.25
CA LYS A 487 23.39 65.64 -103.91
C LYS A 487 24.41 66.77 -103.92
N CYS A 488 25.16 66.96 -102.83
CA CYS A 488 26.24 67.95 -102.77
C CYS A 488 27.39 67.58 -103.72
N LYS A 489 27.78 66.30 -103.78
CA LYS A 489 28.77 65.76 -104.75
C LYS A 489 28.29 65.98 -106.20
N SER A 490 27.00 65.79 -106.48
CA SER A 490 26.40 66.06 -107.81
C SER A 490 26.44 67.55 -108.18
N VAL A 491 26.02 68.44 -107.27
CA VAL A 491 26.05 69.90 -107.49
C VAL A 491 27.48 70.42 -107.63
N HIS A 492 28.44 69.87 -106.89
CA HIS A 492 29.86 70.19 -107.01
C HIS A 492 30.44 69.75 -108.36
N HIS A 493 30.02 68.59 -108.89
CA HIS A 493 30.40 68.16 -110.23
C HIS A 493 29.80 69.06 -111.33
N GLU A 494 28.52 69.46 -111.23
CA GLU A 494 27.92 70.44 -112.16
C GLU A 494 28.61 71.82 -112.11
N HIS A 495 28.96 72.31 -110.91
CA HIS A 495 29.74 73.54 -110.74
C HIS A 495 31.13 73.44 -111.40
N SER A 496 31.86 72.34 -111.19
CA SER A 496 33.15 72.09 -111.85
C SER A 496 33.02 72.06 -113.37
N ASN A 497 32.05 71.33 -113.91
CA ASN A 497 31.84 71.22 -115.36
C ASN A 497 31.49 72.59 -115.98
N LEU A 498 30.71 73.43 -115.28
CA LEU A 498 30.42 74.80 -115.73
C LEU A 498 31.63 75.73 -115.63
N MET A 499 32.50 75.55 -114.62
CA MET A 499 33.77 76.29 -114.50
C MET A 499 34.75 75.96 -115.64
N ASP A 500 34.82 74.70 -116.07
CA ASP A 500 35.63 74.31 -117.24
C ASP A 500 35.08 74.93 -118.55
N VAL A 501 33.76 74.95 -118.73
CA VAL A 501 33.09 75.62 -119.86
C VAL A 501 33.26 77.15 -119.82
N LEU A 502 33.32 77.76 -118.63
CA LEU A 502 33.71 79.17 -118.47
C LEU A 502 35.17 79.40 -118.89
N GLY A 503 36.04 78.41 -118.65
CA GLY A 503 37.44 78.41 -119.07
C GLY A 503 37.61 78.43 -120.59
N SER A 504 36.91 77.54 -121.31
CA SER A 504 36.99 77.44 -122.78
C SER A 504 36.35 78.64 -123.49
N THR A 505 35.14 79.03 -123.12
CA THR A 505 34.44 80.20 -123.71
C THR A 505 35.24 81.51 -123.55
N ARG A 506 35.98 81.67 -122.45
CA ARG A 506 36.91 82.80 -122.25
C ARG A 506 38.09 82.81 -123.23
N LEU A 507 38.62 81.64 -123.58
CA LEU A 507 39.70 81.51 -124.57
C LEU A 507 39.18 81.84 -125.98
N GLU A 508 38.01 81.31 -126.35
CA GLU A 508 37.40 81.60 -127.65
C GLU A 508 37.07 83.09 -127.83
N ALA A 509 36.45 83.73 -126.83
CA ALA A 509 36.19 85.17 -126.86
C ALA A 509 37.49 85.99 -127.02
N SER A 510 38.58 85.56 -126.37
CA SER A 510 39.89 86.22 -126.49
C SER A 510 40.49 86.07 -127.90
N GLU A 511 40.30 84.93 -128.55
CA GLU A 511 40.71 84.71 -129.94
C GLU A 511 39.90 85.55 -130.95
N TRP A 512 38.57 85.63 -130.77
CA TRP A 512 37.73 86.44 -131.65
C TRP A 512 38.05 87.94 -131.53
N LYS A 513 38.39 88.41 -130.32
CA LYS A 513 38.88 89.78 -130.11
C LYS A 513 40.14 90.08 -130.92
N ARG A 514 41.17 89.24 -130.82
CA ARG A 514 42.45 89.42 -131.55
C ARG A 514 42.23 89.49 -133.06
N LYS A 515 41.42 88.58 -133.60
CA LYS A 515 41.09 88.53 -135.05
C LYS A 515 40.38 89.82 -135.50
N TYR A 516 39.46 90.36 -134.69
CA TYR A 516 38.77 91.62 -135.00
C TYR A 516 39.75 92.82 -135.04
N GLU A 517 40.63 92.93 -134.04
CA GLU A 517 41.58 94.05 -133.90
C GLU A 517 42.66 94.07 -135.00
N GLU A 518 43.07 92.91 -135.53
CA GLU A 518 44.05 92.77 -136.63
C GLU A 518 43.63 93.33 -138.01
N THR A 519 42.45 93.97 -138.14
CA THR A 519 41.88 94.38 -139.45
C THR A 519 41.80 95.87 -139.73
N LEU A 520 42.38 96.73 -138.88
CA LEU A 520 42.15 98.18 -138.91
C LEU A 520 43.28 99.05 -139.50
N ASP A 521 44.49 98.51 -139.72
CA ASP A 521 45.72 99.34 -139.84
C ASP A 521 46.33 99.55 -141.26
N GLU A 522 45.78 98.97 -142.34
CA GLU A 522 46.40 99.06 -143.69
C GLU A 522 45.76 100.10 -144.65
N ASN A 523 46.33 101.32 -144.74
CA ASN A 523 46.04 102.33 -145.78
C ASN A 523 47.20 103.35 -145.95
N ASP A 524 47.90 103.40 -147.10
CA ASP A 524 48.32 104.68 -147.73
C ASP A 524 48.98 104.60 -149.15
N MET A 525 48.85 105.68 -149.95
CA MET A 525 49.70 106.19 -151.08
C MET A 525 50.19 105.28 -152.25
N SER A 526 50.43 105.74 -153.50
CA SER A 526 49.98 106.94 -154.26
C SER A 526 50.27 106.85 -155.79
N SER A 527 49.33 107.35 -156.61
CA SER A 527 49.52 107.97 -157.96
C SER A 527 49.84 107.15 -159.25
N ASN A 528 48.82 107.13 -160.14
CA ASN A 528 48.84 107.53 -161.57
C ASN A 528 48.78 106.49 -162.75
N SER A 529 48.03 106.90 -163.79
CA SER A 529 47.83 106.31 -165.14
C SER A 529 47.18 104.91 -165.34
N ARG A 530 45.84 104.94 -165.51
CA ARG A 530 45.01 104.20 -166.49
C ARG A 530 44.95 102.64 -166.54
N VAL A 531 43.69 102.16 -166.48
CA VAL A 531 43.13 100.82 -166.83
C VAL A 531 43.17 99.75 -165.74
N GLY A 532 42.02 99.10 -165.50
CA GLY A 532 41.83 97.99 -164.58
C GLY A 532 40.66 98.23 -163.61
N VAL A 533 39.78 97.23 -163.44
CA VAL A 533 38.62 97.28 -162.52
C VAL A 533 38.57 95.98 -161.69
N ASP A 534 37.97 96.10 -160.51
CA ASP A 534 37.55 95.05 -159.56
C ASP A 534 38.54 94.69 -158.43
N GLY A 535 37.99 94.52 -157.22
CA GLY A 535 38.73 94.17 -156.00
C GLY A 535 38.22 94.79 -154.68
N THR A 536 37.50 95.91 -154.70
CA THR A 536 37.19 96.69 -153.46
C THR A 536 36.09 96.07 -152.60
N ILE A 537 35.17 95.29 -153.18
CA ILE A 537 33.92 94.87 -152.52
C ILE A 537 34.13 93.74 -151.49
N VAL A 538 35.13 92.88 -151.68
CA VAL A 538 35.34 91.68 -150.84
C VAL A 538 35.82 92.01 -149.41
N ARG A 539 36.39 93.20 -149.19
CA ARG A 539 37.11 93.54 -147.94
C ARG A 539 36.17 93.81 -146.76
N CYS A 540 35.06 94.52 -146.96
CA CYS A 540 34.20 94.99 -145.85
C CYS A 540 33.42 93.88 -145.14
N ASN A 541 33.03 92.81 -145.85
CA ASN A 541 32.14 91.79 -145.28
C ASN A 541 32.79 90.89 -144.20
N LYS A 542 34.12 90.87 -144.07
CA LYS A 542 34.81 90.04 -143.05
C LYS A 542 34.83 90.66 -141.66
N SER A 543 34.98 91.98 -141.55
CA SER A 543 35.13 92.65 -140.24
C SER A 543 33.85 92.59 -139.40
N ILE A 544 32.67 92.68 -140.04
CA ILE A 544 31.36 92.63 -139.38
C ILE A 544 31.08 91.25 -138.76
N ASP A 545 31.39 90.17 -139.49
CA ASP A 545 31.16 88.79 -139.03
C ASP A 545 31.96 88.45 -137.76
N TRP A 546 33.18 88.95 -137.63
CA TRP A 546 34.04 88.70 -136.47
C TRP A 546 33.57 89.43 -135.22
N LYS A 547 33.04 90.65 -135.36
CA LYS A 547 32.43 91.39 -134.25
C LYS A 547 31.22 90.65 -133.65
N ILE A 548 30.34 90.13 -134.51
CA ILE A 548 29.14 89.40 -134.07
C ILE A 548 29.52 88.13 -133.27
N ARG A 549 30.55 87.39 -133.71
CA ARG A 549 31.06 86.21 -132.97
C ARG A 549 31.61 86.56 -131.58
N TYR A 550 32.31 87.69 -131.47
CA TYR A 550 32.84 88.17 -130.18
C TYR A 550 31.74 88.64 -129.22
N GLU A 551 30.74 89.39 -129.70
CA GLU A 551 29.63 89.85 -128.87
C GLU A 551 28.72 88.69 -128.41
N ASN A 552 28.50 87.68 -129.26
CA ASN A 552 27.78 86.45 -128.89
C ASN A 552 28.54 85.63 -127.83
N THR A 553 29.84 85.36 -128.02
CA THR A 553 30.62 84.56 -127.06
C THR A 553 30.76 85.24 -125.68
N ILE A 554 30.80 86.58 -125.61
CA ILE A 554 30.71 87.31 -124.33
C ILE A 554 29.30 87.23 -123.70
N SER A 555 28.24 87.19 -124.50
CA SER A 555 26.87 86.97 -124.01
C SER A 555 26.72 85.59 -123.38
N GLU A 556 27.22 84.56 -124.05
CA GLU A 556 27.26 83.17 -123.57
C GLU A 556 28.11 83.06 -122.30
N GLN A 557 29.29 83.68 -122.26
CA GLN A 557 30.16 83.71 -121.08
C GLN A 557 29.45 84.31 -119.85
N LYS A 558 28.73 85.42 -120.00
CA LYS A 558 27.93 86.02 -118.91
C LYS A 558 26.83 85.07 -118.41
N ALA A 559 26.13 84.40 -119.33
CA ALA A 559 25.10 83.42 -119.00
C ALA A 559 25.63 82.16 -118.30
N VAL A 560 26.94 81.86 -118.40
CA VAL A 560 27.62 80.82 -117.62
C VAL A 560 28.00 81.34 -116.22
N ILE A 561 28.57 82.54 -116.11
CA ILE A 561 28.91 83.17 -114.80
C ILE A 561 27.69 83.26 -113.89
N GLU A 562 26.55 83.71 -114.43
CA GLU A 562 25.31 83.90 -113.67
C GLU A 562 24.73 82.58 -113.14
N LYS A 563 24.92 81.47 -113.88
CA LYS A 563 24.57 80.11 -113.43
C LYS A 563 25.50 79.60 -112.33
N ILE A 564 26.80 79.87 -112.43
CA ILE A 564 27.80 79.47 -111.42
C ILE A 564 27.49 80.15 -110.08
N ALA A 565 27.25 81.46 -110.08
CA ALA A 565 26.86 82.21 -108.87
C ALA A 565 25.56 81.64 -108.24
N ALA A 566 24.57 81.29 -109.06
CA ALA A 566 23.31 80.69 -108.60
C ALA A 566 23.44 79.24 -108.06
N LEU A 567 24.58 78.57 -108.27
CA LEU A 567 24.91 77.28 -107.65
C LEU A 567 25.70 77.47 -106.34
N GLU A 568 26.63 78.44 -106.28
CA GLU A 568 27.41 78.75 -105.08
C GLU A 568 26.53 79.23 -103.92
N GLU A 569 25.51 80.03 -104.20
CA GLU A 569 24.53 80.49 -103.21
C GLU A 569 23.78 79.30 -102.57
N LYS A 570 23.38 78.32 -103.40
CA LYS A 570 22.71 77.09 -102.94
C LYS A 570 23.64 76.18 -102.14
N LEU A 571 24.92 76.10 -102.51
CA LEU A 571 25.91 75.29 -101.80
C LEU A 571 26.13 75.80 -100.37
N LYS A 572 26.26 77.13 -100.18
CA LYS A 572 26.33 77.76 -98.85
C LYS A 572 25.06 77.51 -98.01
N GLN A 573 23.89 77.62 -98.64
CA GLN A 573 22.63 77.42 -97.93
C GLN A 573 22.44 75.95 -97.49
N ALA A 574 22.95 74.98 -98.27
CA ALA A 574 22.96 73.57 -97.89
C ALA A 574 23.89 73.30 -96.69
N SER A 575 25.16 73.73 -96.74
CA SER A 575 26.14 73.41 -95.69
C SER A 575 25.72 73.93 -94.31
N ALA A 576 25.18 75.16 -94.25
CA ALA A 576 24.69 75.74 -92.99
C ALA A 576 23.55 74.92 -92.33
N THR A 577 22.75 74.17 -93.10
CA THR A 577 21.71 73.29 -92.55
C THR A 577 22.26 71.95 -92.07
N GLU A 578 23.42 71.51 -92.57
CA GLU A 578 24.05 70.25 -92.19
C GLU A 578 24.76 70.36 -90.83
N ASP A 579 25.51 71.43 -90.61
CA ASP A 579 26.28 71.65 -89.37
C ASP A 579 25.39 71.89 -88.15
N GLY A 580 24.26 72.58 -88.33
CA GLY A 580 23.27 72.77 -87.26
C GLY A 580 22.69 71.45 -86.75
N ILE A 581 22.39 70.51 -87.65
CA ILE A 581 21.87 69.18 -87.29
C ILE A 581 22.94 68.35 -86.55
N LYS A 582 24.21 68.41 -86.98
CA LYS A 582 25.31 67.69 -86.31
C LYS A 582 25.52 68.14 -84.86
N ALA A 583 25.37 69.45 -84.59
CA ALA A 583 25.56 70.00 -83.25
C ALA A 583 24.53 69.48 -82.23
N GLU A 584 23.25 69.35 -82.62
CA GLU A 584 22.20 68.84 -81.73
C GLU A 584 22.40 67.36 -81.39
N PHE A 585 22.84 66.53 -82.35
CA PHE A 585 23.09 65.10 -82.12
C PHE A 585 24.17 64.84 -81.05
N SER A 586 25.26 65.61 -81.03
CA SER A 586 26.34 65.40 -80.06
C SER A 586 25.85 65.55 -78.61
N ARG A 587 25.08 66.61 -78.33
CA ARG A 587 24.60 66.93 -76.98
C ARG A 587 23.68 65.85 -76.40
N VAL A 588 22.94 65.13 -77.25
CA VAL A 588 22.01 64.08 -76.82
C VAL A 588 22.72 62.78 -76.44
N LEU A 589 23.89 62.49 -77.04
CA LEU A 589 24.66 61.28 -76.74
C LEU A 589 25.32 61.35 -75.35
N ASP A 590 26.01 62.45 -75.06
CA ASP A 590 26.77 62.63 -73.81
C ASP A 590 25.88 62.48 -72.55
N GLU A 591 24.63 62.96 -72.61
CA GLU A 591 23.65 62.85 -71.53
C GLU A 591 23.20 61.39 -71.28
N LYS A 592 23.16 60.54 -72.32
CA LYS A 592 22.76 59.13 -72.19
C LYS A 592 23.92 58.24 -71.76
N GLU A 593 25.12 58.49 -72.25
CA GLU A 593 26.36 57.80 -71.86
C GLU A 593 26.53 57.81 -70.32
N LYS A 594 26.35 58.99 -69.72
CA LYS A 594 26.45 59.23 -68.28
C LYS A 594 25.50 58.35 -67.46
N ILE A 595 24.22 58.26 -67.85
CA ILE A 595 23.18 57.48 -67.15
C ILE A 595 23.51 55.97 -67.13
N ILE A 596 24.10 55.45 -68.22
CA ILE A 596 24.47 54.04 -68.35
C ILE A 596 25.56 53.67 -67.33
N THR A 597 26.59 54.51 -67.19
CA THR A 597 27.71 54.24 -66.26
C THR A 597 27.27 54.14 -64.79
N GLU A 598 26.33 54.99 -64.36
CA GLU A 598 25.85 55.01 -62.96
C GLU A 598 25.03 53.76 -62.61
N LYS A 599 24.20 53.27 -63.54
CA LYS A 599 23.41 52.04 -63.32
C LYS A 599 24.28 50.78 -63.37
N ALA A 600 25.38 50.77 -64.14
CA ALA A 600 26.35 49.67 -64.15
C ALA A 600 27.05 49.50 -62.79
N ALA A 601 27.51 50.59 -62.17
CA ALA A 601 28.16 50.55 -60.84
C ALA A 601 27.24 49.97 -59.74
N LYS A 602 25.93 50.24 -59.82
CA LYS A 602 24.93 49.72 -58.86
C LYS A 602 24.63 48.22 -59.01
N LEU A 603 25.02 47.57 -60.11
CA LEU A 603 24.87 46.11 -60.29
C LEU A 603 26.00 45.34 -59.60
N ALA A 604 27.25 45.75 -59.81
CA ALA A 604 28.44 45.04 -59.30
C ALA A 604 28.44 44.88 -57.76
N THR A 605 27.96 45.89 -57.02
CA THR A 605 27.87 45.85 -55.56
C THR A 605 26.86 44.81 -55.04
N LEU A 606 25.80 44.54 -55.81
CA LEU A 606 24.78 43.54 -55.45
C LEU A 606 25.25 42.10 -55.70
N GLU A 607 26.05 41.88 -56.74
CA GLU A 607 26.63 40.56 -57.04
C GLU A 607 27.64 40.13 -55.96
N GLN A 608 28.45 41.08 -55.46
CA GLN A 608 29.39 40.83 -54.36
C GLN A 608 28.69 40.40 -53.06
N LEU A 609 27.54 41.00 -52.74
CA LEU A 609 26.73 40.62 -51.57
C LEU A 609 26.15 39.21 -51.69
N LEU A 610 25.63 38.84 -52.86
CA LEU A 610 25.11 37.49 -53.15
C LEU A 610 26.17 36.39 -53.12
N ALA A 611 27.45 36.73 -53.34
CA ALA A 611 28.55 35.78 -53.18
C ALA A 611 28.81 35.44 -51.70
N SER A 612 28.74 36.44 -50.81
CA SER A 612 28.97 36.25 -49.37
C SER A 612 27.94 35.31 -48.73
N THR A 613 26.65 35.54 -49.01
CA THR A 613 25.54 34.85 -48.32
C THR A 613 25.42 33.38 -48.75
N ARG A 614 25.85 33.05 -49.96
CA ARG A 614 26.05 31.66 -50.42
C ARG A 614 27.11 30.90 -49.63
N SER A 615 28.17 31.57 -49.17
CA SER A 615 29.25 30.96 -48.38
C SER A 615 28.76 30.55 -46.99
N GLU A 616 28.06 31.46 -46.30
CA GLU A 616 27.48 31.24 -44.97
C GLU A 616 26.48 30.07 -44.98
N LEU A 617 25.59 30.05 -45.97
CA LEU A 617 24.56 29.02 -46.12
C LEU A 617 25.16 27.61 -46.33
N LYS A 618 26.29 27.52 -47.06
CA LYS A 618 27.06 26.27 -47.23
C LYS A 618 27.73 25.83 -45.92
N LYS A 619 28.33 26.77 -45.16
CA LYS A 619 28.96 26.48 -43.86
C LYS A 619 27.95 25.97 -42.83
N GLY A 620 26.76 26.56 -42.79
CA GLY A 620 25.67 26.11 -41.91
C GLY A 620 25.18 24.70 -42.23
N LYS A 621 25.07 24.32 -43.52
CA LYS A 621 24.65 22.97 -43.92
C LYS A 621 25.59 21.88 -43.36
N MET A 622 26.91 22.06 -43.49
CA MET A 622 27.88 21.04 -43.06
C MET A 622 27.76 20.68 -41.57
N LYS A 623 27.55 21.67 -40.68
CA LYS A 623 27.33 21.42 -39.24
C LYS A 623 26.15 20.47 -38.96
N VAL A 624 25.07 20.59 -39.75
CA VAL A 624 23.84 19.79 -39.59
C VAL A 624 24.04 18.38 -40.13
N ASP A 625 24.74 18.22 -41.26
CA ASP A 625 25.07 16.90 -41.81
C ASP A 625 26.01 16.11 -40.86
N GLU A 626 26.98 16.78 -40.23
CA GLU A 626 27.92 16.23 -39.25
C GLU A 626 27.23 15.83 -37.93
N SER A 627 26.46 16.74 -37.34
CA SER A 627 25.69 16.49 -36.10
C SER A 627 24.57 15.45 -36.26
N SER A 628 24.17 15.14 -37.50
CA SER A 628 23.23 14.08 -37.88
C SER A 628 23.87 12.69 -38.00
N LEU A 629 25.20 12.62 -38.21
CA LEU A 629 25.95 11.36 -38.20
C LEU A 629 26.20 10.89 -36.76
N GLU A 630 26.68 11.75 -35.88
CA GLU A 630 26.88 11.40 -34.46
C GLU A 630 25.60 10.92 -33.78
N ALA A 631 24.47 11.57 -34.06
CA ALA A 631 23.16 11.19 -33.52
C ALA A 631 22.65 9.81 -34.02
N LYS A 632 23.26 9.23 -35.07
CA LYS A 632 22.99 7.85 -35.49
C LYS A 632 23.90 6.86 -34.75
N ASP A 633 25.17 7.22 -34.56
CA ASP A 633 26.13 6.39 -33.83
C ASP A 633 25.70 6.17 -32.37
N LEU A 634 25.33 7.25 -31.66
CA LEU A 634 24.79 7.17 -30.30
C LEU A 634 23.54 6.26 -30.22
N ARG A 635 22.68 6.24 -31.25
CA ARG A 635 21.52 5.35 -31.30
C ARG A 635 21.90 3.88 -31.49
N LEU A 636 22.96 3.58 -32.25
CA LEU A 636 23.50 2.23 -32.39
C LEU A 636 24.11 1.75 -31.07
N GLN A 637 24.86 2.61 -30.37
CA GLN A 637 25.41 2.30 -29.03
C GLN A 637 24.30 2.01 -28.01
N ILE A 638 23.23 2.83 -27.97
CA ILE A 638 22.06 2.61 -27.12
C ILE A 638 21.35 1.27 -27.45
N SER A 639 21.24 0.91 -28.74
CA SER A 639 20.67 -0.38 -29.16
C SER A 639 21.50 -1.56 -28.63
N ALA A 640 22.82 -1.53 -28.82
CA ALA A 640 23.73 -2.59 -28.37
C ALA A 640 23.79 -2.73 -26.84
N LEU A 641 23.58 -1.64 -26.08
CA LEU A 641 23.41 -1.70 -24.63
C LEU A 641 22.04 -2.30 -24.23
N ASN A 642 20.97 -2.01 -24.97
CA ASN A 642 19.65 -2.57 -24.69
C ASN A 642 19.61 -4.10 -24.94
N GLU A 643 20.33 -4.59 -25.95
CA GLU A 643 20.50 -6.04 -26.19
C GLU A 643 21.24 -6.73 -25.03
N LYS A 644 22.32 -6.11 -24.52
CA LYS A 644 23.03 -6.59 -23.32
C LYS A 644 22.14 -6.58 -22.08
N TYR A 645 21.38 -5.51 -21.86
CA TYR A 645 20.44 -5.36 -20.74
C TYR A 645 19.40 -6.49 -20.75
N GLU A 646 18.71 -6.75 -21.86
CA GLU A 646 17.72 -7.84 -21.91
C GLU A 646 18.40 -9.21 -21.75
N SER A 647 19.62 -9.41 -22.27
CA SER A 647 20.37 -10.66 -22.07
C SER A 647 20.75 -10.92 -20.60
N VAL A 648 21.18 -9.90 -19.85
CA VAL A 648 21.50 -10.04 -18.42
C VAL A 648 20.21 -10.21 -17.60
N LYS A 649 19.15 -9.48 -17.95
CA LYS A 649 17.83 -9.59 -17.33
C LYS A 649 17.20 -10.99 -17.54
N SER A 650 17.25 -11.55 -18.75
CA SER A 650 16.80 -12.93 -19.02
C SER A 650 17.60 -13.98 -18.23
N ALA A 651 18.90 -13.73 -17.98
CA ALA A 651 19.67 -14.59 -17.09
C ALA A 651 19.20 -14.44 -15.63
N ALA A 652 19.00 -13.22 -15.13
CA ALA A 652 18.51 -12.96 -13.78
C ALA A 652 17.14 -13.62 -13.51
N GLU A 653 16.20 -13.52 -14.46
CA GLU A 653 14.89 -14.21 -14.42
C GLU A 653 15.04 -15.75 -14.35
N LEU A 654 16.06 -16.32 -15.00
CA LEU A 654 16.39 -17.75 -14.93
C LEU A 654 17.01 -18.15 -13.58
N HIS A 655 17.91 -17.33 -13.02
CA HIS A 655 18.44 -17.55 -11.66
C HIS A 655 17.33 -17.42 -10.60
N GLU A 656 16.41 -16.46 -10.74
CA GLU A 656 15.28 -16.29 -9.81
C GLU A 656 14.31 -17.48 -9.87
N THR A 657 13.90 -17.90 -11.07
CA THR A 657 12.99 -19.05 -11.21
C THR A 657 13.62 -20.35 -10.69
N GLY A 658 14.93 -20.57 -10.91
CA GLY A 658 15.68 -21.66 -10.27
C GLY A 658 15.70 -21.56 -8.74
N THR A 659 15.90 -20.35 -8.20
CA THR A 659 15.86 -20.09 -6.75
C THR A 659 14.49 -20.37 -6.15
N GLN A 660 13.40 -20.03 -6.84
CA GLN A 660 12.04 -20.36 -6.39
C GLN A 660 11.81 -21.88 -6.33
N THR A 661 12.35 -22.65 -7.28
CA THR A 661 12.23 -24.12 -7.26
C THR A 661 12.99 -24.74 -6.10
N LEU A 662 14.25 -24.32 -5.86
CA LEU A 662 15.03 -24.75 -4.70
C LEU A 662 14.36 -24.39 -3.36
N ARG A 663 13.64 -23.26 -3.26
CA ARG A 663 12.82 -22.93 -2.08
C ARG A 663 11.67 -23.93 -1.90
N ARG A 664 10.92 -24.27 -2.95
CA ARG A 664 9.83 -25.27 -2.86
C ARG A 664 10.34 -26.63 -2.40
N GLU A 665 11.48 -27.08 -2.93
CA GLU A 665 12.14 -28.32 -2.50
C GLU A 665 12.57 -28.28 -1.02
N LYS A 666 13.07 -27.12 -0.56
CA LYS A 666 13.43 -26.87 0.85
C LYS A 666 12.19 -26.89 1.75
N ASP A 667 11.12 -26.18 1.38
CA ASP A 667 9.85 -26.14 2.11
C ASP A 667 9.18 -27.52 2.21
N GLU A 668 9.32 -28.37 1.18
CA GLU A 668 8.85 -29.75 1.20
C GLU A 668 9.69 -30.67 2.10
N LEU A 669 11.02 -30.49 2.12
CA LEU A 669 11.90 -31.24 3.03
C LEU A 669 11.73 -30.81 4.49
N GLU A 670 11.52 -29.52 4.75
CA GLU A 670 11.24 -29.01 6.09
C GLU A 670 9.93 -29.57 6.67
N LYS A 671 8.87 -29.68 5.84
CA LYS A 671 7.62 -30.36 6.23
C LYS A 671 7.81 -31.85 6.52
N LYS A 672 8.61 -32.56 5.71
CA LYS A 672 8.93 -33.98 5.94
C LYS A 672 9.75 -34.17 7.23
N TYR A 673 10.73 -33.31 7.47
CA TYR A 673 11.54 -33.28 8.68
C TYR A 673 10.69 -33.03 9.94
N LEU A 674 9.75 -32.08 9.89
CA LEU A 674 8.80 -31.83 10.99
C LEU A 674 7.88 -33.04 11.25
N SER A 675 7.34 -33.68 10.20
CA SER A 675 6.54 -34.92 10.32
C SER A 675 7.33 -36.02 11.03
N HIS A 676 8.57 -36.26 10.60
CA HIS A 676 9.42 -37.29 11.20
C HIS A 676 9.87 -36.95 12.63
N LEU A 677 9.92 -35.67 13.03
CA LEU A 677 10.14 -35.29 14.43
C LEU A 677 8.92 -35.57 15.30
N GLU A 678 7.70 -35.27 14.84
CA GLU A 678 6.44 -35.56 15.56
C GLU A 678 6.24 -37.08 15.71
N GLU A 679 6.49 -37.84 14.64
CA GLU A 679 6.50 -39.30 14.66
C GLU A 679 7.55 -39.85 15.65
N LEU A 680 8.77 -39.31 15.65
CA LEU A 680 9.85 -39.73 16.55
C LEU A 680 9.56 -39.39 18.02
N GLU A 681 8.90 -38.27 18.32
CA GLU A 681 8.43 -37.95 19.67
C GLU A 681 7.35 -38.93 20.13
N ASN A 682 6.37 -39.25 19.27
CA ASN A 682 5.30 -40.20 19.57
C ASN A 682 5.86 -41.62 19.84
N VAL A 683 6.76 -42.12 18.98
CA VAL A 683 7.43 -43.41 19.21
C VAL A 683 8.34 -43.35 20.45
N GLY A 684 8.99 -42.21 20.71
CA GLY A 684 9.77 -41.98 21.93
C GLY A 684 8.95 -41.99 23.22
N LEU A 685 7.69 -41.53 23.17
CA LEU A 685 6.72 -41.65 24.27
C LEU A 685 6.27 -43.10 24.45
N ARG A 686 5.95 -43.82 23.37
CA ARG A 686 5.63 -45.26 23.42
C ARG A 686 6.77 -46.08 24.04
N LEU A 687 8.02 -45.80 23.65
CA LEU A 687 9.21 -46.46 24.22
C LEU A 687 9.34 -46.20 25.72
N LYS A 688 9.16 -44.96 26.19
CA LYS A 688 9.18 -44.64 27.63
C LYS A 688 8.09 -45.37 28.40
N ASN A 689 6.88 -45.44 27.85
CA ASN A 689 5.77 -46.15 28.49
C ASN A 689 6.09 -47.65 28.59
N ALA A 690 6.49 -48.30 27.49
CA ALA A 690 6.87 -49.71 27.47
C ALA A 690 8.07 -50.03 28.39
N GLU A 691 9.11 -49.19 28.42
CA GLU A 691 10.23 -49.34 29.37
C GLU A 691 9.78 -49.17 30.83
N SER A 692 8.82 -48.29 31.11
CA SER A 692 8.26 -48.12 32.46
C SER A 692 7.36 -49.28 32.90
N GLU A 693 6.55 -49.83 31.99
CA GLU A 693 5.70 -51.00 32.22
C GLU A 693 6.55 -52.27 32.40
N ALA A 694 7.57 -52.48 31.57
CA ALA A 694 8.53 -53.56 31.73
C ALA A 694 9.29 -53.44 33.07
N LEU A 695 9.72 -52.24 33.48
CA LEU A 695 10.36 -52.01 34.78
C LEU A 695 9.41 -52.27 35.96
N ALA A 696 8.14 -51.87 35.86
CA ALA A 696 7.13 -52.13 36.88
C ALA A 696 6.83 -53.63 36.99
N ALA A 697 6.56 -54.30 35.87
CA ALA A 697 6.35 -55.74 35.80
C ALA A 697 7.56 -56.51 36.35
N LYS A 698 8.79 -56.06 36.07
CA LYS A 698 10.03 -56.68 36.56
C LYS A 698 10.18 -56.60 38.08
N LYS A 699 9.94 -55.43 38.68
CA LYS A 699 9.90 -55.28 40.15
C LYS A 699 8.83 -56.18 40.79
N LEU A 700 7.66 -56.27 40.15
CA LEU A 700 6.53 -57.08 40.60
C LEU A 700 6.89 -58.58 40.54
N VAL A 701 7.45 -59.04 39.42
CA VAL A 701 7.96 -60.41 39.23
C VAL A 701 9.10 -60.74 40.19
N ASP A 702 10.04 -59.84 40.44
CA ASP A 702 11.16 -60.10 41.36
C ASP A 702 10.70 -60.14 42.83
N SER A 703 9.70 -59.33 43.21
CA SER A 703 9.03 -59.43 44.51
C SER A 703 8.27 -60.77 44.66
N LEU A 704 7.49 -61.17 43.66
CA LEU A 704 6.72 -62.40 43.70
C LEU A 704 7.59 -63.67 43.57
N LYS A 705 8.78 -63.60 42.96
CA LYS A 705 9.78 -64.68 43.03
C LYS A 705 10.27 -64.91 44.46
N MET A 706 10.60 -63.84 45.19
CA MET A 706 11.02 -63.94 46.60
C MET A 706 9.90 -64.55 47.46
N GLU A 707 8.65 -64.17 47.20
CA GLU A 707 7.49 -64.75 47.87
C GLU A 707 7.25 -66.22 47.48
N ALA A 708 7.41 -66.58 46.20
CA ALA A 708 7.32 -67.96 45.74
C ALA A 708 8.45 -68.86 46.27
N GLU A 709 9.68 -68.35 46.41
CA GLU A 709 10.77 -69.08 47.06
C GLU A 709 10.49 -69.26 48.56
N ALA A 710 9.92 -68.27 49.24
CA ALA A 710 9.47 -68.41 50.62
C ALA A 710 8.33 -69.44 50.75
N ALA A 711 7.32 -69.36 49.89
CA ALA A 711 6.19 -70.28 49.82
C ALA A 711 6.64 -71.72 49.54
N ARG A 712 7.54 -71.94 48.57
CA ARG A 712 8.09 -73.25 48.21
C ARG A 712 9.02 -73.82 49.29
N ASN A 713 9.79 -72.98 49.97
CA ASN A 713 10.56 -73.39 51.15
C ASN A 713 9.65 -73.74 52.34
N ASN A 714 8.45 -73.17 52.43
CA ASN A 714 7.44 -73.59 53.39
C ASN A 714 6.71 -74.86 52.94
N GLU A 715 6.35 -75.00 51.65
CA GLU A 715 5.79 -76.23 51.07
C GLU A 715 6.70 -77.44 51.38
N ASN A 716 8.00 -77.34 51.13
CA ASN A 716 8.96 -78.40 51.44
C ASN A 716 8.97 -78.80 52.94
N LYS A 717 8.82 -77.84 53.86
CA LYS A 717 8.70 -78.11 55.31
C LYS A 717 7.35 -78.74 55.66
N LEU A 718 6.27 -78.23 55.06
CA LEU A 718 4.91 -78.70 55.28
C LEU A 718 4.74 -80.13 54.76
N GLN A 719 5.28 -80.46 53.58
CA GLN A 719 5.33 -81.82 53.03
C GLN A 719 6.15 -82.77 53.92
N ALA A 720 7.28 -82.33 54.48
CA ALA A 720 8.07 -83.14 55.42
C ALA A 720 7.28 -83.43 56.72
N SER A 721 6.60 -82.41 57.28
CA SER A 721 5.73 -82.59 58.45
C SER A 721 4.49 -83.44 58.13
N LEU A 722 3.94 -83.33 56.91
CA LEU A 722 2.87 -84.19 56.40
C LEU A 722 3.30 -85.67 56.39
N LEU A 723 4.51 -85.97 55.93
CA LEU A 723 5.07 -87.31 55.94
C LEU A 723 5.26 -87.84 57.37
N GLU A 724 5.76 -86.99 58.28
CA GLU A 724 5.88 -87.30 59.71
C GLU A 724 4.50 -87.60 60.35
N LYS A 725 3.47 -86.79 60.05
CA LYS A 725 2.10 -87.03 60.54
C LYS A 725 1.44 -88.26 59.91
N CYS A 726 1.70 -88.58 58.64
CA CYS A 726 1.31 -89.87 58.06
C CYS A 726 1.92 -91.05 58.83
N ILE A 727 3.20 -90.96 59.20
CA ILE A 727 3.90 -91.98 59.99
C ILE A 727 3.31 -92.09 61.40
N GLU A 728 3.05 -90.97 62.10
CA GLU A 728 2.35 -90.97 63.40
C GLU A 728 0.96 -91.61 63.33
N ILE A 729 0.17 -91.25 62.31
CA ILE A 729 -1.17 -91.79 62.06
C ILE A 729 -1.10 -93.30 61.84
N ASP A 730 -0.16 -93.80 61.04
CA ASP A 730 -0.04 -95.23 60.75
C ASP A 730 0.53 -96.03 61.93
N GLN A 731 1.41 -95.43 62.75
CA GLN A 731 1.78 -95.98 64.06
C GLN A 731 0.58 -96.08 65.01
N ALA A 732 -0.24 -95.02 65.11
CA ALA A 732 -1.45 -95.00 65.93
C ALA A 732 -2.50 -96.02 65.44
N LYS A 733 -2.75 -96.12 64.13
CA LYS A 733 -3.59 -97.18 63.53
C LYS A 733 -3.05 -98.57 63.84
N SER A 734 -1.74 -98.78 63.76
CA SER A 734 -1.11 -100.06 64.11
C SER A 734 -1.33 -100.39 65.60
N ARG A 735 -1.17 -99.40 66.49
CA ARG A 735 -1.39 -99.57 67.94
C ARG A 735 -2.87 -99.87 68.28
N ILE A 736 -3.82 -99.19 67.65
CA ILE A 736 -5.25 -99.52 67.75
C ILE A 736 -5.47 -100.97 67.31
N LYS A 737 -4.87 -101.40 66.21
CA LYS A 737 -4.96 -102.77 65.67
C LYS A 737 -4.33 -103.83 66.59
N GLU A 738 -3.28 -103.49 67.35
CA GLU A 738 -2.74 -104.36 68.41
C GLU A 738 -3.73 -104.50 69.58
N LEU A 739 -4.25 -103.39 70.10
CA LEU A 739 -5.22 -103.38 71.20
C LEU A 739 -6.51 -104.13 70.83
N GLU A 740 -7.02 -103.93 69.61
CA GLU A 740 -8.17 -104.66 69.06
C GLU A 740 -7.86 -106.15 68.79
N LYS A 741 -6.59 -106.54 68.61
CA LYS A 741 -6.18 -107.95 68.48
C LYS A 741 -6.01 -108.66 69.82
N VAL A 742 -5.58 -107.96 70.87
CA VAL A 742 -5.55 -108.51 72.26
C VAL A 742 -6.97 -108.85 72.72
N ARG A 743 -7.96 -108.02 72.37
CA ARG A 743 -9.39 -108.24 72.61
C ARG A 743 -9.95 -109.53 71.98
N LEU A 744 -9.24 -110.14 71.03
CA LEU A 744 -9.68 -111.33 70.27
C LEU A 744 -9.00 -112.65 70.70
N LYS A 745 -8.41 -112.70 71.91
CA LYS A 745 -7.98 -113.96 72.56
C LYS A 745 -8.86 -114.33 73.76
N PRO A 746 -9.98 -115.04 73.57
CA PRO A 746 -10.58 -115.86 74.61
C PRO A 746 -10.00 -117.28 74.54
N ASP A 747 -9.41 -117.80 75.63
CA ASP A 747 -9.45 -119.24 75.87
C ASP A 747 -9.19 -119.64 77.33
N SER A 748 -9.91 -120.67 77.78
CA SER A 748 -9.80 -121.44 79.04
C SER A 748 -9.82 -120.71 80.41
N GLY A 749 -10.69 -121.19 81.31
CA GLY A 749 -10.58 -120.99 82.78
C GLY A 749 -11.60 -120.04 83.40
N GLU A 750 -12.46 -120.54 84.29
CA GLU A 750 -13.48 -119.74 84.98
C GLU A 750 -12.94 -119.07 86.27
N SER A 751 -13.62 -117.99 86.68
CA SER A 751 -13.61 -117.38 88.03
C SER A 751 -12.72 -116.17 88.35
N GLU A 752 -12.76 -115.10 87.54
CA GLU A 752 -12.57 -113.71 88.04
C GLU A 752 -13.23 -112.65 87.14
N ALA A 753 -14.53 -112.40 87.36
CA ALA A 753 -15.40 -111.67 86.42
C ALA A 753 -15.44 -110.13 86.60
N SER A 754 -14.74 -109.58 87.59
CA SER A 754 -14.76 -108.14 87.92
C SER A 754 -13.61 -107.36 87.28
N GLU A 755 -12.36 -107.81 87.43
CA GLU A 755 -11.18 -107.05 87.00
C GLU A 755 -11.00 -106.99 85.48
N SER A 756 -11.24 -108.12 84.80
CA SER A 756 -11.17 -108.19 83.32
C SER A 756 -12.09 -107.18 82.63
N LYS A 757 -13.23 -106.84 83.22
CA LYS A 757 -14.16 -105.85 82.65
C LYS A 757 -13.63 -104.43 82.77
N ILE A 758 -13.06 -104.07 83.93
CA ILE A 758 -12.45 -102.76 84.17
C ILE A 758 -11.25 -102.55 83.23
N LEU A 759 -10.44 -103.60 83.02
CA LEU A 759 -9.32 -103.58 82.08
C LEU A 759 -9.80 -103.33 80.64
N VAL A 760 -10.81 -104.08 80.18
CA VAL A 760 -11.39 -103.93 78.82
C VAL A 760 -12.01 -102.54 78.62
N ASP A 761 -12.75 -102.02 79.60
CA ASP A 761 -13.33 -100.67 79.53
C ASP A 761 -12.27 -99.56 79.66
N SER A 762 -11.06 -99.86 80.14
CA SER A 762 -9.90 -98.97 80.10
C SER A 762 -9.21 -98.98 78.74
N MET A 763 -8.89 -100.16 78.21
CA MET A 763 -8.31 -100.32 76.86
C MET A 763 -9.25 -99.79 75.77
N LYS A 764 -10.57 -99.86 75.98
CA LYS A 764 -11.57 -99.26 75.10
C LYS A 764 -11.47 -97.74 75.09
N ARG A 765 -11.39 -97.08 76.26
CA ARG A 765 -11.19 -95.62 76.35
C ARG A 765 -9.86 -95.18 75.74
N GLU A 766 -8.80 -95.98 75.91
CA GLU A 766 -7.50 -95.75 75.26
C GLU A 766 -7.61 -95.83 73.73
N ALA A 767 -8.25 -96.87 73.18
CA ALA A 767 -8.48 -97.01 71.75
C ALA A 767 -9.43 -95.94 71.16
N GLU A 768 -10.41 -95.46 71.93
CA GLU A 768 -11.30 -94.36 71.56
C GLU A 768 -10.56 -93.01 71.58
N ALA A 769 -9.68 -92.78 72.55
CA ALA A 769 -8.78 -91.61 72.56
C ALA A 769 -7.80 -91.63 71.38
N PHE A 770 -7.20 -92.78 71.05
CA PHE A 770 -6.37 -92.91 69.84
C PHE A 770 -7.17 -92.71 68.55
N ARG A 771 -8.45 -93.12 68.49
CA ARG A 771 -9.35 -92.78 67.36
C ARG A 771 -9.61 -91.28 67.25
N MET A 772 -9.82 -90.58 68.36
CA MET A 772 -9.98 -89.12 68.34
C MET A 772 -8.69 -88.43 67.85
N ASN A 773 -7.52 -88.82 68.36
CA ASN A 773 -6.24 -88.29 67.89
C ASN A 773 -6.01 -88.55 66.39
N VAL A 774 -6.36 -89.75 65.88
CA VAL A 774 -6.27 -90.03 64.43
C VAL A 774 -7.22 -89.15 63.61
N ASN A 775 -8.43 -88.84 64.10
CA ASN A 775 -9.35 -87.93 63.41
C ASN A 775 -8.86 -86.47 63.44
N GLU A 776 -8.31 -86.01 64.56
CA GLU A 776 -7.76 -84.66 64.76
C GLU A 776 -6.51 -84.46 63.89
N LEU A 777 -5.60 -85.44 63.85
CA LEU A 777 -4.49 -85.48 62.91
C LEU A 777 -4.96 -85.51 61.45
N HIS A 778 -6.04 -86.24 61.12
CA HIS A 778 -6.57 -86.29 59.75
C HIS A 778 -7.20 -84.95 59.31
N ALA A 779 -7.86 -84.22 60.22
CA ALA A 779 -8.34 -82.87 59.95
C ALA A 779 -7.17 -81.90 59.68
N SER A 780 -6.15 -81.90 60.55
CA SER A 780 -4.93 -81.10 60.34
C SER A 780 -4.22 -81.46 59.03
N LEU A 781 -4.27 -82.73 58.60
CA LEU A 781 -3.72 -83.20 57.33
C LEU A 781 -4.51 -82.65 56.13
N GLN A 782 -5.83 -82.54 56.25
CA GLN A 782 -6.70 -81.93 55.23
C GLN A 782 -6.46 -80.41 55.10
N ASP A 783 -6.31 -79.70 56.21
CA ASP A 783 -5.97 -78.27 56.21
C ASP A 783 -4.62 -78.01 55.50
N LYS A 784 -3.63 -78.88 55.76
CA LYS A 784 -2.30 -78.80 55.13
C LYS A 784 -2.31 -79.08 53.62
N CYS A 785 -3.24 -79.89 53.13
CA CYS A 785 -3.45 -80.04 51.68
C CYS A 785 -4.04 -78.76 51.05
N ILE A 786 -4.95 -78.08 51.75
CA ILE A 786 -5.55 -76.83 51.27
C ILE A 786 -4.51 -75.71 51.15
N GLU A 787 -3.59 -75.59 52.12
CA GLU A 787 -2.45 -74.66 52.04
C GLU A 787 -1.55 -74.92 50.82
N ILE A 788 -1.30 -76.19 50.51
CA ILE A 788 -0.45 -76.59 49.36
C ILE A 788 -1.13 -76.27 48.03
N ASP A 789 -2.44 -76.50 47.89
CA ASP A 789 -3.16 -76.19 46.66
C ASP A 789 -3.36 -74.67 46.45
N GLN A 790 -3.47 -73.89 47.53
CA GLN A 790 -3.39 -72.42 47.46
C GLN A 790 -2.03 -71.95 46.92
N ALA A 791 -0.92 -72.51 47.42
CA ALA A 791 0.42 -72.16 46.95
C ALA A 791 0.64 -72.48 45.45
N LYS A 792 0.11 -73.61 44.95
CA LYS A 792 0.13 -73.94 43.52
C LYS A 792 -0.63 -72.92 42.67
N SER A 793 -1.82 -72.53 43.10
CA SER A 793 -2.64 -71.54 42.39
C SER A 793 -1.94 -70.18 42.27
N GLN A 794 -1.16 -69.78 43.29
CA GLN A 794 -0.34 -68.57 43.22
C GLN A 794 0.78 -68.70 42.17
N ILE A 795 1.45 -69.85 42.09
CA ILE A 795 2.53 -70.10 41.12
C ILE A 795 2.04 -70.02 39.67
N GLU A 796 0.86 -70.58 39.34
CA GLU A 796 0.28 -70.44 37.99
C GLU A 796 -0.01 -68.98 37.60
N GLU A 797 -0.39 -68.13 38.56
CA GLU A 797 -0.58 -66.70 38.32
C GLU A 797 0.76 -65.98 38.07
N LEU A 798 1.87 -66.44 38.68
CA LEU A 798 3.20 -65.88 38.42
C LEU A 798 3.70 -66.17 37.01
N GLU A 799 3.49 -67.38 36.49
CA GLU A 799 3.87 -67.75 35.12
C GLU A 799 3.14 -66.86 34.09
N LYS A 800 1.85 -66.59 34.35
CA LYS A 800 1.00 -65.69 33.57
C LYS A 800 1.44 -64.23 33.60
N ILE A 801 2.00 -63.76 34.72
CA ILE A 801 2.62 -62.42 34.83
C ILE A 801 3.97 -62.38 34.09
N CYS A 802 4.79 -63.44 34.20
CA CYS A 802 6.09 -63.53 33.53
C CYS A 802 5.97 -63.54 31.99
N LEU A 803 4.91 -64.11 31.43
CA LEU A 803 4.60 -64.01 30.00
C LEU A 803 4.38 -62.56 29.56
N LYS A 804 3.51 -61.81 30.25
CA LYS A 804 3.25 -60.39 29.95
C LYS A 804 4.50 -59.51 30.02
N LEU A 805 5.38 -59.76 30.99
CA LEU A 805 6.67 -59.07 31.10
C LEU A 805 7.51 -59.28 29.85
N LYS A 806 7.57 -60.51 29.34
CA LYS A 806 8.35 -60.87 28.15
C LYS A 806 7.80 -60.20 26.89
N ASP A 807 6.48 -60.15 26.75
CA ASP A 807 5.83 -59.44 25.65
C ASP A 807 6.18 -57.94 25.68
N ALA A 808 6.08 -57.30 26.84
CA ALA A 808 6.45 -55.89 27.04
C ALA A 808 7.96 -55.61 26.79
N GLU A 809 8.86 -56.49 27.24
CA GLU A 809 10.30 -56.37 26.92
C GLU A 809 10.55 -56.46 25.39
N THR A 810 9.73 -57.23 24.63
CA THR A 810 9.85 -57.27 23.16
C THR A 810 9.26 -56.05 22.44
N GLU A 811 8.14 -55.47 22.89
CA GLU A 811 7.62 -54.21 22.31
C GLU A 811 8.58 -53.04 22.58
N ALA A 812 9.17 -52.99 23.78
CA ALA A 812 10.21 -51.99 24.09
C ALA A 812 11.43 -52.15 23.17
N ALA A 813 11.90 -53.37 22.91
CA ALA A 813 13.01 -53.62 22.00
C ALA A 813 12.70 -53.18 20.55
N ALA A 814 11.54 -53.56 20.01
CA ALA A 814 11.13 -53.18 18.66
C ALA A 814 10.95 -51.65 18.51
N SER A 815 10.36 -51.00 19.52
CA SER A 815 10.20 -49.53 19.55
C SER A 815 11.56 -48.82 19.56
N LYS A 816 12.56 -49.38 20.24
CA LYS A 816 13.92 -48.84 20.36
C LYS A 816 14.71 -48.93 19.05
N GLU A 817 14.56 -50.02 18.31
CA GLU A 817 15.10 -50.17 16.96
C GLU A 817 14.47 -49.17 16.00
N LEU A 818 13.15 -48.99 16.05
CA LEU A 818 12.43 -48.04 15.19
C LEU A 818 12.85 -46.57 15.44
N VAL A 819 12.99 -46.15 16.71
CA VAL A 819 13.58 -44.83 17.06
C VAL A 819 14.99 -44.68 16.49
N SER A 820 15.80 -45.73 16.49
CA SER A 820 17.16 -45.67 15.94
C SER A 820 17.17 -45.46 14.42
N SER A 821 16.26 -46.12 13.68
CA SER A 821 16.09 -45.95 12.23
C SER A 821 15.64 -44.52 11.90
N MET A 822 14.53 -44.06 12.49
CA MET A 822 13.98 -42.73 12.24
C MET A 822 14.98 -41.61 12.55
N LYS A 823 15.81 -41.77 13.60
CA LYS A 823 16.86 -40.81 13.91
C LYS A 823 17.89 -40.67 12.78
N THR A 824 18.22 -41.75 12.07
CA THR A 824 19.14 -41.65 10.90
C THR A 824 18.47 -40.97 9.70
N GLU A 825 17.17 -41.17 9.50
CA GLU A 825 16.40 -40.50 8.44
C GLU A 825 16.28 -39.00 8.69
N VAL A 826 15.98 -38.59 9.92
CA VAL A 826 15.97 -37.19 10.39
C VAL A 826 17.33 -36.51 10.16
N GLU A 827 18.44 -37.17 10.53
CA GLU A 827 19.79 -36.63 10.31
C GLU A 827 20.13 -36.56 8.80
N SER A 828 19.65 -37.51 7.98
CA SER A 828 19.83 -37.47 6.52
C SER A 828 19.07 -36.32 5.86
N SER A 829 17.85 -36.04 6.34
CA SER A 829 16.98 -34.97 5.84
C SER A 829 17.61 -33.60 6.14
N ARG A 830 18.08 -33.40 7.37
CA ARG A 830 18.83 -32.21 7.80
C ARG A 830 20.09 -31.97 6.97
N ASN A 831 20.83 -33.03 6.65
CA ASN A 831 22.01 -32.93 5.78
C ASN A 831 21.67 -32.56 4.33
N ASN A 832 20.44 -32.81 3.87
CA ASN A 832 19.98 -32.37 2.55
C ASN A 832 19.43 -30.94 2.57
N GLU A 833 18.75 -30.53 3.64
CA GLU A 833 18.36 -29.12 3.87
C GLU A 833 19.58 -28.19 3.85
N ASN A 834 20.65 -28.53 4.58
CA ASN A 834 21.90 -27.77 4.62
C ASN A 834 22.50 -27.54 3.20
N LYS A 835 22.45 -28.56 2.33
CA LYS A 835 22.93 -28.45 0.93
C LYS A 835 22.07 -27.49 0.11
N LEU A 836 20.74 -27.61 0.20
CA LEU A 836 19.82 -26.69 -0.47
C LEU A 836 19.99 -25.25 0.02
N GLN A 837 20.24 -25.06 1.32
CA GLN A 837 20.52 -23.74 1.89
C GLN A 837 21.84 -23.14 1.36
N THR A 838 22.88 -23.95 1.15
CA THR A 838 24.12 -23.51 0.49
C THR A 838 23.87 -23.12 -0.97
N LEU A 839 23.16 -23.97 -1.75
CA LEU A 839 22.82 -23.68 -3.14
C LEU A 839 21.94 -22.44 -3.29
N LEU A 840 21.00 -22.21 -2.38
CA LEU A 840 20.18 -20.99 -2.32
C LEU A 840 21.03 -19.74 -2.06
N HIS A 841 22.06 -19.84 -1.22
CA HIS A 841 22.99 -18.74 -0.97
C HIS A 841 23.86 -18.42 -2.20
N GLU A 842 24.41 -19.44 -2.86
CA GLU A 842 25.14 -19.28 -4.13
C GLU A 842 24.28 -18.63 -5.22
N LYS A 843 23.03 -19.08 -5.38
CA LYS A 843 22.08 -18.49 -6.34
C LYS A 843 21.70 -17.04 -5.99
N SER A 844 21.61 -16.68 -4.70
CA SER A 844 21.43 -15.28 -4.29
C SER A 844 22.59 -14.40 -4.77
N ILE A 845 23.84 -14.84 -4.55
CA ILE A 845 25.04 -14.09 -4.97
C ILE A 845 25.11 -13.93 -6.50
N GLU A 846 24.60 -14.90 -7.27
CA GLU A 846 24.45 -14.76 -8.73
C GLU A 846 23.39 -13.73 -9.12
N ILE A 847 22.23 -13.71 -8.45
CA ILE A 847 21.16 -12.73 -8.66
C ILE A 847 21.64 -11.32 -8.30
N ASP A 848 22.31 -11.14 -7.16
CA ASP A 848 22.84 -9.84 -6.73
C ASP A 848 23.87 -9.30 -7.73
N ARG A 849 24.76 -10.16 -8.23
CA ARG A 849 25.73 -9.83 -9.29
C ARG A 849 25.06 -9.43 -10.61
N ALA A 850 23.97 -10.10 -11.00
CA ALA A 850 23.21 -9.75 -12.19
C ALA A 850 22.46 -8.42 -12.01
N ASN A 851 21.90 -8.17 -10.83
CA ASN A 851 21.23 -6.91 -10.48
C ASN A 851 22.20 -5.72 -10.49
N ASP A 852 23.44 -5.89 -10.04
CA ASP A 852 24.46 -4.84 -10.13
C ASP A 852 24.89 -4.56 -11.58
N GLN A 853 25.02 -5.61 -12.42
CA GLN A 853 25.24 -5.44 -13.86
C GLN A 853 24.07 -4.72 -14.55
N ILE A 854 22.83 -4.97 -14.14
CA ILE A 854 21.63 -4.26 -14.64
C ILE A 854 21.71 -2.77 -14.29
N LYS A 855 21.99 -2.40 -13.02
CA LYS A 855 22.14 -0.99 -12.59
C LYS A 855 23.23 -0.26 -13.39
N ASP A 856 24.35 -0.92 -13.66
CA ASP A 856 25.45 -0.35 -14.44
C ASP A 856 25.09 -0.15 -15.92
N LEU A 857 24.34 -1.07 -16.52
CA LEU A 857 23.83 -0.92 -17.89
C LEU A 857 22.74 0.16 -17.98
N GLU A 858 21.86 0.28 -16.98
CA GLU A 858 20.87 1.37 -16.89
C GLU A 858 21.54 2.74 -16.76
N ARG A 859 22.59 2.83 -15.94
CA ARG A 859 23.41 4.05 -15.78
C ARG A 859 24.08 4.46 -17.09
N GLN A 860 24.75 3.54 -17.78
CA GLN A 860 25.35 3.81 -19.11
C GLN A 860 24.29 4.23 -20.15
N LYS A 861 23.11 3.60 -20.11
CA LYS A 861 21.97 3.93 -20.98
C LYS A 861 21.39 5.32 -20.68
N MET A 862 21.35 5.75 -19.42
CA MET A 862 20.97 7.11 -19.02
C MET A 862 21.99 8.15 -19.53
N GLU A 863 23.29 7.94 -19.27
CA GLU A 863 24.37 8.84 -19.71
C GLU A 863 24.39 9.02 -21.25
N LEU A 864 24.19 7.93 -22.00
CA LEU A 864 24.08 7.99 -23.47
C LEU A 864 22.76 8.59 -23.97
N SER A 865 21.67 8.49 -23.20
CA SER A 865 20.41 9.14 -23.53
C SER A 865 20.48 10.65 -23.30
N GLU A 866 21.16 11.11 -22.25
CA GLU A 866 21.38 12.54 -21.96
C GLU A 866 22.31 13.20 -23.00
N THR A 867 23.39 12.52 -23.40
CA THR A 867 24.24 12.99 -24.51
C THR A 867 23.49 13.01 -25.85
N LEU A 868 22.59 12.06 -26.12
CA LEU A 868 21.70 12.11 -27.29
C LEU A 868 20.74 13.32 -27.24
N VAL A 869 20.14 13.61 -26.07
CA VAL A 869 19.21 14.75 -25.90
C VAL A 869 19.94 16.10 -26.04
N THR A 870 21.13 16.24 -25.48
CA THR A 870 21.95 17.47 -25.64
C THR A 870 22.41 17.66 -27.09
N ARG A 871 22.82 16.60 -27.80
CA ARG A 871 23.07 16.66 -29.25
C ARG A 871 21.81 16.94 -30.08
N ALA A 872 20.63 16.47 -29.67
CA ALA A 872 19.37 16.81 -30.34
C ALA A 872 19.05 18.32 -30.20
N LYS A 873 19.21 18.89 -29.00
CA LYS A 873 19.03 20.33 -28.78
C LYS A 873 20.02 21.18 -29.60
N GLN A 874 21.29 20.78 -29.67
CA GLN A 874 22.29 21.46 -30.51
C GLN A 874 21.94 21.40 -32.02
N ASN A 875 21.34 20.31 -32.49
CA ASN A 875 20.81 20.22 -33.85
C ASN A 875 19.63 21.19 -34.09
N GLU A 876 18.71 21.33 -33.13
CA GLU A 876 17.61 22.31 -33.21
C GLU A 876 18.13 23.76 -33.20
N GLU A 877 19.11 24.08 -32.35
CA GLU A 877 19.77 25.39 -32.29
C GLU A 877 20.50 25.72 -33.60
N ALA A 878 21.22 24.76 -34.20
CA ALA A 878 21.88 24.92 -35.50
C ALA A 878 20.88 25.08 -36.66
N ALA A 879 19.78 24.33 -36.65
CA ALA A 879 18.70 24.48 -37.63
C ALA A 879 18.01 25.85 -37.50
N ALA A 880 17.80 26.35 -36.27
CA ALA A 880 17.26 27.68 -36.02
C ALA A 880 18.23 28.80 -36.47
N GLU A 881 19.54 28.66 -36.25
CA GLU A 881 20.57 29.55 -36.79
C GLU A 881 20.49 29.62 -38.33
N TRP A 882 20.40 28.48 -39.00
CA TRP A 882 20.27 28.40 -40.46
C TRP A 882 18.98 29.06 -40.97
N GLN A 883 17.86 28.89 -40.27
CA GLN A 883 16.58 29.52 -40.58
C GLN A 883 16.62 31.05 -40.41
N ARG A 884 17.36 31.58 -39.43
CA ARG A 884 17.60 33.04 -39.27
C ARG A 884 18.36 33.61 -40.46
N ILE A 885 19.41 32.93 -40.93
CA ILE A 885 20.20 33.37 -42.10
C ILE A 885 19.27 33.49 -43.33
N ILE A 886 18.47 32.47 -43.61
CA ILE A 886 17.49 32.46 -44.71
C ILE A 886 16.49 33.63 -44.58
N ASN A 887 15.96 33.90 -43.39
CA ASN A 887 15.00 34.99 -43.20
C ASN A 887 15.64 36.38 -43.32
N SER A 888 16.92 36.54 -42.91
CA SER A 888 17.68 37.78 -43.15
C SER A 888 17.85 38.07 -44.64
N GLU A 889 18.06 37.04 -45.46
CA GLU A 889 18.25 37.18 -46.91
C GLU A 889 16.95 37.59 -47.61
N LYS A 890 15.81 37.06 -47.15
CA LYS A 890 14.48 37.53 -47.59
C LYS A 890 14.30 39.03 -47.30
N GLN A 891 14.65 39.51 -46.11
CA GLN A 891 14.57 40.93 -45.76
C GLN A 891 15.46 41.80 -46.66
N LYS A 892 16.72 41.40 -46.92
CA LYS A 892 17.60 42.12 -47.86
C LYS A 892 16.97 42.21 -49.25
N ASN A 893 16.42 41.11 -49.76
CA ASN A 893 15.80 41.04 -51.08
C ASN A 893 14.54 41.92 -51.18
N ILE A 894 13.70 41.95 -50.14
CA ILE A 894 12.54 42.87 -50.06
C ILE A 894 13.02 44.33 -50.12
N ARG A 895 14.04 44.69 -49.33
CA ARG A 895 14.59 46.07 -49.28
C ARG A 895 15.19 46.52 -50.62
N LEU A 896 15.87 45.62 -51.33
CA LEU A 896 16.45 45.84 -52.66
C LEU A 896 15.36 46.18 -53.71
N ASN A 897 14.19 45.56 -53.60
CA ASN A 897 13.08 45.81 -54.54
C ASN A 897 12.23 47.02 -54.17
N LEU A 898 12.29 47.52 -52.94
CA LEU A 898 11.73 48.82 -52.58
C LEU A 898 12.49 49.96 -53.26
N MET A 899 13.83 49.91 -53.27
CA MET A 899 14.67 50.88 -53.98
C MET A 899 14.37 50.94 -55.49
N ARG A 900 14.03 49.81 -56.10
CA ARG A 900 13.60 49.74 -57.53
C ARG A 900 12.27 50.44 -57.81
N GLN A 901 11.46 50.70 -56.79
CA GLN A 901 10.16 51.36 -56.91
C GLN A 901 10.29 52.88 -56.82
N GLU A 902 11.24 53.38 -56.02
CA GLU A 902 11.61 54.80 -55.92
C GLU A 902 12.29 55.29 -57.21
N ASP A 903 13.22 54.48 -57.76
CA ASP A 903 13.94 54.70 -59.04
C ASP A 903 13.00 54.83 -60.27
N SER A 904 11.69 54.54 -60.11
CA SER A 904 10.68 54.54 -61.17
C SER A 904 9.86 55.84 -61.27
N TYR A 905 10.00 56.80 -60.33
CA TYR A 905 9.15 58.00 -60.25
C TYR A 905 9.78 59.27 -60.86
N MET A 906 10.97 59.18 -61.45
CA MET A 906 11.77 60.33 -61.92
C MET A 906 11.94 60.41 -63.45
N VAL A 907 11.05 59.79 -64.24
CA VAL A 907 11.07 59.90 -65.71
C VAL A 907 9.65 60.09 -66.26
N SER A 908 9.26 61.36 -66.44
CA SER A 908 8.07 61.82 -67.17
C SER A 908 8.42 63.08 -67.97
N ASP A 909 7.74 63.28 -69.09
CA ASP A 909 7.82 64.44 -70.01
C ASP A 909 9.21 64.81 -70.58
N GLU A 910 9.47 64.35 -71.81
CA GLU A 910 9.63 65.23 -72.99
C GLU A 910 9.87 64.39 -74.27
N ALA A 911 8.88 64.35 -75.20
CA ALA A 911 9.08 64.20 -76.66
C ALA A 911 7.77 63.96 -77.45
N THR A 912 7.24 64.99 -78.12
CA THR A 912 6.50 64.89 -79.41
C THR A 912 6.42 66.29 -80.01
N PRO A 913 6.51 66.47 -81.35
CA PRO A 913 5.28 66.51 -82.16
C PRO A 913 5.45 66.15 -83.67
N LEU A 914 4.35 66.32 -84.43
CA LEU A 914 4.25 66.39 -85.92
C LEU A 914 4.34 65.04 -86.69
N HIS A 915 3.45 64.70 -87.66
CA HIS A 915 2.27 65.41 -88.16
C HIS A 915 1.28 64.48 -88.93
N ARG A 916 -0.05 64.62 -88.68
CA ARG A 916 -1.21 64.48 -89.63
C ARG A 916 -1.37 63.17 -90.48
N VAL A 917 -2.55 62.55 -90.67
CA VAL A 917 -3.82 63.10 -91.21
C VAL A 917 -5.07 62.26 -90.83
N LYS A 918 -6.11 62.94 -90.34
CA LYS A 918 -7.58 62.71 -90.46
C LYS A 918 -8.16 61.34 -90.92
N ARG A 919 -9.15 60.86 -90.14
CA ARG A 919 -10.56 60.82 -90.60
C ARG A 919 -11.53 61.16 -89.44
N LEU A 920 -12.76 61.55 -89.77
CA LEU A 920 -13.82 62.07 -88.88
C LEU A 920 -14.63 60.87 -88.26
N LYS A 921 -15.64 61.02 -87.37
CA LYS A 921 -16.63 62.11 -87.21
C LYS A 921 -17.43 61.99 -85.88
N VAL A 922 -17.66 63.13 -85.18
CA VAL A 922 -18.87 63.63 -84.43
C VAL A 922 -19.68 62.61 -83.58
N GLU A 923 -19.98 62.87 -82.30
CA GLU A 923 -21.21 63.58 -81.87
C GLU A 923 -21.11 64.47 -80.59
N ALA A 924 -22.12 65.35 -80.43
CA ALA A 924 -22.32 66.37 -79.38
C ALA A 924 -23.00 65.74 -78.13
N SER A 925 -22.60 65.98 -76.87
CA SER A 925 -22.49 67.22 -76.06
C SER A 925 -23.83 67.84 -75.60
N VAL A 926 -24.01 68.11 -74.29
CA VAL A 926 -24.65 69.30 -73.63
C VAL A 926 -25.17 69.03 -72.19
N THR A 927 -24.45 69.54 -71.16
CA THR A 927 -24.92 70.21 -69.91
C THR A 927 -25.86 69.51 -68.88
N CYS A 928 -25.99 69.89 -67.59
CA CYS A 928 -25.22 70.76 -66.66
C CYS A 928 -25.65 70.55 -65.18
N SER A 929 -24.86 71.11 -64.23
CA SER A 929 -25.21 71.71 -62.91
C SER A 929 -26.17 71.02 -61.91
N GLY A 930 -25.96 71.08 -60.59
CA GLY A 930 -24.88 71.70 -59.81
C GLY A 930 -25.31 72.00 -58.34
N SER A 931 -24.36 72.53 -57.54
CA SER A 931 -24.54 73.32 -56.28
C SER A 931 -25.23 72.65 -55.05
N ASP A 932 -24.98 73.04 -53.78
CA ASP A 932 -24.14 74.13 -53.22
C ASP A 932 -23.78 73.92 -51.72
N PHE A 933 -22.78 74.68 -51.22
CA PHE A 933 -22.37 75.04 -49.82
C PHE A 933 -22.57 74.09 -48.60
N GLY A 934 -21.67 74.03 -47.60
CA GLY A 934 -20.36 74.68 -47.41
C GLY A 934 -19.80 74.63 -45.96
N GLN A 935 -18.54 75.06 -45.78
CA GLN A 935 -17.75 75.30 -44.54
C GLN A 935 -17.26 74.12 -43.66
N GLU A 936 -15.96 73.85 -43.74
CA GLU A 936 -15.07 73.47 -42.63
C GLU A 936 -14.14 74.67 -42.28
N THR A 937 -13.63 74.71 -41.06
CA THR A 937 -12.50 75.54 -40.51
C THR A 937 -12.37 75.17 -39.02
N GLU A 938 -11.23 74.95 -38.35
CA GLU A 938 -9.77 74.88 -38.62
C GLU A 938 -9.22 73.88 -37.56
N GLU A 939 -8.12 73.11 -37.67
CA GLU A 939 -7.14 72.67 -38.70
C GLU A 939 -6.69 71.23 -38.28
N ASP A 940 -5.84 70.41 -38.93
CA ASP A 940 -4.71 70.58 -39.85
C ASP A 940 -4.89 69.82 -41.19
N THR A 941 -4.10 70.20 -42.20
CA THR A 941 -4.14 69.76 -43.61
C THR A 941 -3.97 68.24 -43.88
N ALA A 942 -4.52 67.61 -44.94
CA ALA A 942 -5.62 67.99 -45.87
C ALA A 942 -6.04 66.82 -46.80
N SER A 943 -7.36 66.51 -46.85
CA SER A 943 -8.16 65.97 -47.99
C SER A 943 -7.80 64.59 -48.65
N GLN A 944 -8.70 63.80 -49.26
CA GLN A 944 -10.11 64.01 -49.67
C GLN A 944 -10.94 62.69 -49.72
N GLU A 945 -12.28 62.78 -49.74
CA GLU A 945 -13.32 61.71 -49.69
C GLU A 945 -13.64 61.04 -51.07
N SER A 946 -14.23 59.81 -51.20
CA SER A 946 -15.59 59.28 -50.90
C SER A 946 -16.76 59.98 -51.67
N GLY A 947 -17.81 59.33 -52.21
CA GLY A 947 -18.12 57.90 -52.44
C GLY A 947 -19.60 57.62 -52.90
N ARG A 948 -19.88 56.47 -53.59
CA ARG A 948 -21.24 55.91 -53.98
C ARG A 948 -22.05 56.70 -55.04
N ALA A 949 -23.13 56.20 -55.71
CA ALA A 949 -23.82 54.88 -55.74
C ALA A 949 -24.68 54.62 -57.04
N MET A 950 -25.03 53.33 -57.24
CA MET A 950 -26.25 52.71 -57.85
C MET A 950 -26.93 53.21 -59.16
N SER A 951 -27.07 52.28 -60.12
CA SER A 951 -28.36 51.72 -60.60
C SER A 951 -28.06 50.45 -61.43
N ALA A 952 -28.95 49.48 -61.76
CA ALA A 952 -30.35 49.15 -61.44
C ALA A 952 -30.47 47.58 -61.41
N MET A 953 -31.59 46.84 -61.32
CA MET A 953 -33.04 47.11 -61.27
C MET A 953 -33.75 45.98 -60.48
N THR A 954 -35.03 45.68 -60.75
CA THR A 954 -35.93 44.71 -60.04
C THR A 954 -36.88 44.03 -61.08
N PRO A 955 -38.00 43.29 -60.78
CA PRO A 955 -38.63 42.89 -59.49
C PRO A 955 -39.29 41.47 -59.39
N ARG A 956 -39.65 41.07 -58.15
CA ARG A 956 -40.95 40.49 -57.66
C ARG A 956 -40.77 39.42 -56.54
N ARG A 957 -41.72 39.14 -55.61
CA ARG A 957 -42.78 39.94 -54.94
C ARG A 957 -43.52 39.10 -53.85
N CYS A 958 -43.43 39.48 -52.55
CA CYS A 958 -44.41 39.21 -51.46
C CYS A 958 -44.71 37.72 -51.07
N THR A 959 -45.27 37.34 -49.91
CA THR A 959 -45.66 38.04 -48.63
C THR A 959 -45.87 37.02 -47.50
N ASN A 960 -45.59 37.43 -46.25
CA ASN A 960 -46.12 36.90 -44.96
C ASN A 960 -45.77 35.42 -44.62
N THR A 961 -45.85 34.92 -43.37
CA THR A 961 -46.52 35.39 -42.15
C THR A 961 -45.72 35.07 -40.87
N GLN A 962 -45.68 36.03 -39.94
CA GLN A 962 -45.67 36.01 -38.45
C GLN A 962 -45.27 34.77 -37.61
N ALA A 963 -44.91 35.07 -36.35
CA ALA A 963 -44.65 34.19 -35.19
C ALA A 963 -43.26 33.54 -35.15
N GLY A 964 -42.54 33.74 -34.04
CA GLY A 964 -41.15 33.27 -33.88
C GLY A 964 -40.92 32.50 -32.58
N ALA A 965 -39.75 31.88 -32.50
CA ALA A 965 -39.08 31.46 -31.27
C ALA A 965 -37.57 31.50 -31.50
N SER A 966 -36.78 31.72 -30.45
CA SER A 966 -35.34 31.96 -30.53
C SER A 966 -34.50 30.71 -30.25
N SER A 967 -33.66 30.31 -31.21
CA SER A 967 -32.32 29.77 -30.94
C SER A 967 -31.50 29.70 -32.24
N SER A 968 -30.25 30.14 -32.20
CA SER A 968 -29.40 30.29 -33.40
C SER A 968 -28.53 29.06 -33.66
N SER A 969 -28.90 28.24 -34.66
CA SER A 969 -28.02 27.22 -35.23
C SER A 969 -27.25 27.78 -36.43
N THR A 970 -25.95 28.04 -36.27
CA THR A 970 -25.08 28.45 -37.38
C THR A 970 -24.70 27.25 -38.25
N GLY A 971 -25.57 26.88 -39.18
CA GLY A 971 -25.37 25.77 -40.11
C GLY A 971 -24.18 25.97 -41.04
N LEU A 972 -23.05 25.31 -40.75
CA LEU A 972 -21.86 25.26 -41.61
C LEU A 972 -22.07 24.28 -42.77
N ASP A 973 -22.65 24.77 -43.87
CA ASP A 973 -22.91 24.08 -45.15
C ASP A 973 -21.95 22.92 -45.48
N HIS A 974 -22.40 21.70 -45.13
CA HIS A 974 -21.61 20.47 -45.19
C HIS A 974 -21.32 20.02 -46.63
N SER A 975 -22.13 20.48 -47.59
CA SER A 975 -22.01 20.15 -49.01
C SER A 975 -20.65 20.54 -49.61
N LYS A 976 -19.95 21.47 -48.97
CA LYS A 976 -18.61 21.96 -49.35
C LYS A 976 -17.45 21.07 -48.91
N TYR A 977 -17.65 20.14 -47.96
CA TYR A 977 -16.58 19.22 -47.54
C TYR A 977 -16.12 18.31 -48.69
N THR A 978 -14.85 17.91 -48.70
CA THR A 978 -14.32 16.94 -49.67
C THR A 978 -14.71 15.51 -49.25
N MET A 979 -14.75 14.56 -50.20
CA MET A 979 -15.09 13.16 -49.86
C MET A 979 -14.13 12.55 -48.83
N LYS A 980 -12.85 12.96 -48.85
CA LYS A 980 -11.87 12.56 -47.84
C LYS A 980 -12.25 13.09 -46.45
N LYS A 981 -12.52 14.40 -46.32
CA LYS A 981 -12.91 15.00 -45.03
C LYS A 981 -14.23 14.41 -44.49
N LEU A 982 -15.22 14.15 -45.37
CA LEU A 982 -16.45 13.47 -44.96
C LEU A 982 -16.17 12.08 -44.40
N ARG A 983 -15.36 11.26 -45.08
CA ARG A 983 -14.98 9.93 -44.57
C ARG A 983 -14.22 10.00 -43.25
N GLU A 984 -13.29 10.94 -43.11
CA GLU A 984 -12.50 11.13 -41.88
C GLU A 984 -13.40 11.53 -40.69
N GLU A 985 -14.34 12.46 -40.88
CA GLU A 985 -15.24 12.91 -39.82
C GLU A 985 -16.28 11.82 -39.45
N ILE A 986 -16.84 11.09 -40.42
CA ILE A 986 -17.71 9.92 -40.18
C ILE A 986 -16.97 8.86 -39.33
N LEU A 987 -15.72 8.54 -39.68
CA LEU A 987 -14.90 7.56 -38.96
C LEU A 987 -14.60 8.03 -37.53
N LYS A 988 -14.25 9.32 -37.37
CA LYS A 988 -13.95 9.98 -36.09
C LYS A 988 -15.15 10.03 -35.13
N HIS A 989 -16.37 10.09 -35.67
CA HIS A 989 -17.61 9.97 -34.87
C HIS A 989 -18.06 8.51 -34.64
N GLY A 990 -17.28 7.52 -35.08
CA GLY A 990 -17.48 6.10 -34.77
C GLY A 990 -18.24 5.28 -35.82
N PHE A 991 -18.81 5.92 -36.85
CA PHE A 991 -19.69 5.30 -37.86
C PHE A 991 -18.92 4.60 -38.99
N GLY A 992 -17.84 3.91 -38.64
CA GLY A 992 -17.00 3.18 -39.61
C GLY A 992 -17.69 1.95 -40.20
N ALA A 993 -18.64 1.34 -39.48
CA ALA A 993 -19.35 0.15 -39.93
C ALA A 993 -20.29 0.47 -41.10
N GLU A 994 -21.13 1.50 -40.99
CA GLU A 994 -22.01 1.94 -42.06
C GLU A 994 -21.22 2.46 -43.27
N LEU A 995 -20.07 3.11 -43.01
CA LEU A 995 -19.18 3.59 -44.07
C LEU A 995 -18.55 2.45 -44.89
N VAL A 996 -18.26 1.29 -44.28
CA VAL A 996 -17.77 0.08 -44.95
C VAL A 996 -18.90 -0.68 -45.67
N GLY A 997 -20.14 -0.59 -45.18
CA GLY A 997 -21.32 -1.14 -45.85
C GLY A 997 -21.56 -0.54 -47.25
N LEU A 998 -21.16 0.72 -47.45
CA LEU A 998 -21.20 1.37 -48.76
C LEU A 998 -20.01 0.94 -49.62
N LYS A 999 -20.24 0.06 -50.60
CA LYS A 999 -19.22 -0.28 -51.62
C LYS A 999 -19.10 0.83 -52.66
N ASN A 1000 -18.02 1.62 -52.55
CA ASN A 1000 -17.66 2.75 -53.43
C ASN A 1000 -18.66 3.94 -53.44
N PRO A 1001 -18.88 4.61 -52.29
CA PRO A 1001 -19.87 5.68 -52.20
C PRO A 1001 -19.43 6.96 -52.90
N ARG A 1002 -20.38 7.56 -53.62
CA ARG A 1002 -20.27 8.90 -54.22
C ARG A 1002 -20.47 9.99 -53.17
N LYS A 1003 -20.08 11.23 -53.51
CA LYS A 1003 -20.12 12.36 -52.56
C LYS A 1003 -21.49 12.56 -51.89
N ARG A 1004 -22.59 12.44 -52.64
CA ARG A 1004 -23.96 12.62 -52.09
C ARG A 1004 -24.30 11.57 -51.03
N GLU A 1005 -23.97 10.31 -51.30
CA GLU A 1005 -24.17 9.17 -50.39
C GLU A 1005 -23.34 9.35 -49.09
N LEU A 1006 -22.14 9.94 -49.18
CA LEU A 1006 -21.32 10.31 -48.00
C LEU A 1006 -21.88 11.51 -47.22
N VAL A 1007 -22.48 12.50 -47.91
CA VAL A 1007 -23.13 13.64 -47.25
C VAL A 1007 -24.39 13.18 -46.51
N GLU A 1008 -25.23 12.36 -47.15
CA GLU A 1008 -26.42 11.78 -46.50
C GLU A 1008 -26.07 10.91 -45.28
N LEU A 1009 -24.96 10.15 -45.33
CA LEU A 1009 -24.51 9.36 -44.18
C LEU A 1009 -23.99 10.26 -43.04
N TYR A 1010 -23.25 11.32 -43.37
CA TYR A 1010 -22.78 12.31 -42.38
C TYR A 1010 -23.96 13.06 -41.75
N GLU A 1011 -24.94 13.50 -42.54
CA GLU A 1011 -26.14 14.19 -42.06
C GLU A 1011 -26.98 13.28 -41.16
N ARG A 1012 -27.16 12.01 -41.52
CA ARG A 1012 -27.97 11.04 -40.75
C ARG A 1012 -27.29 10.53 -39.48
N CYS A 1013 -25.99 10.26 -39.50
CA CYS A 1013 -25.28 9.65 -38.37
C CYS A 1013 -24.61 10.68 -37.45
N VAL A 1014 -24.08 11.79 -38.00
CA VAL A 1014 -23.28 12.77 -37.24
C VAL A 1014 -24.06 14.03 -36.89
N LEU A 1015 -25.03 14.46 -37.70
CA LEU A 1015 -25.78 15.71 -37.49
C LEU A 1015 -27.21 15.54 -36.97
N GLN A 1016 -27.79 14.33 -37.05
CA GLN A 1016 -29.09 13.99 -36.44
C GLN A 1016 -28.91 13.28 -35.08
N ARG A 1017 -28.17 13.92 -34.17
CA ARG A 1017 -28.03 13.54 -32.75
C ARG A 1017 -28.33 14.71 -31.83
#